data_AF-A0A495A496-F1
#
_entry.id   AF-A0A495A496-F1
#
_cell.length_a   1.000
_cell.length_b   1.000
_cell.length_c   1.000
_cell.angle_alpha   90.00
_cell.angle_beta   90.00
_cell.angle_gamma   90.00
#
_symmetry.space_group_name_H-M   'P 1'
#
loop_
_entity.id
_entity.type
_entity.pdbx_description
1 polymer ?
#
loop_
_entity_poly.entity_id
_entity_poly.type
_entity_poly.pdbx_seq_one_letter_code
_entity_poly.pdbx_strand_id
1 'polypeptide(L)'
;MKNLVLYISIISCLLIFSPVISFGDEISDSNKNDLNEFGIEVGTEVYGEDISELSEEQLQYIPKGWRDGEFESEHLSSDEVKSSIYIRSIYPDVNNYIRNLNVSKVRYEYKDFFTKFTYRNGYGAIEGVVAHETANDNSNITQEISYMSRNHENAFVHAFVDHENIIEIHPLNYGAWGAGRIANQRFVHVELVRVNNFDQFARSINNYADYIADILYTYNLGVNSAERDGKGTLWSHKAVSIHLGKTNHVDPHGYFARYGYNWNEFLELVNDRHNKIVSSRKANTSKVGHLKSSDALIYNNPVNLSNSSKAGSSNTDEVFYIKAEATINGKVYYLLSRKPNTKNGVLGWAKAEDLRIHNHVGIDTESKSFIVNGNGKAFNKVWGGDDNIVYHDLSKYKYKDFKINKTEKVGNNIWYRGVLQGRTVWIHENFVETQKEQKTSKLGHIKNKDVKIYESIGNENSANLAGEKRSNKVYYIKKQAKIGSESFYLISEQPSSKNGVIGWVKAKDLSTHVHKGVDTKSKTLHIKGTGNAYSKAWGGDDDLVYNLSEHAGKELKVNKTESVGKNTWYRGYLDGEQVFIHSSYVAVKTESGTSQLGHINNSDVLIYQNIGDKSSAINAEEYMNAVYYIKKQAKLDNQTYYLLSEQPSSKNGVIGWVKAKDLSTHVHKGVDTKSKTLHIKGTGKAYTKAWGGDEDLVYNLSEHAGKELKVNKTESVGKNTWYRGYLDGEQVFIHSSYVAVKTESGTSKLGHIKHSDVLIYQNIGDKTTAKSANEYLNAVYYIKKQTKLDNQIYYLISKQPSSERGIIGWVREEDLSTHNHKGVDTKSKIFHTKGTGEAYSKAWGGSKDLVYDLSEYAGKKLKVNKTETVGKNTWYRGYLEGKQVFIHSSYLE
;
A
#
# COMPACT_ATOMS: atom_id res chain seq x y z
N MET A 1 19.36 -42.58 32.69
CA MET A 1 18.70 -42.62 34.02
C MET A 1 17.86 -43.89 34.03
N LYS A 2 18.13 -44.84 34.93
CA LYS A 2 17.39 -45.08 36.20
C LYS A 2 15.89 -45.33 35.93
N ASN A 3 15.35 -46.54 36.15
CA ASN A 3 15.11 -47.22 37.44
C ASN A 3 14.18 -46.38 38.34
N LEU A 4 13.16 -46.90 39.02
CA LEU A 4 12.99 -48.22 39.67
C LEU A 4 11.45 -48.53 39.73
N VAL A 5 10.92 -49.69 39.32
CA VAL A 5 10.69 -50.96 40.07
C VAL A 5 10.03 -50.80 41.45
N LEU A 6 8.97 -51.58 41.72
CA LEU A 6 8.60 -52.34 42.96
C LEU A 6 7.07 -52.69 42.96
N TYR A 7 6.54 -53.83 43.46
CA TYR A 7 7.11 -55.13 43.87
C TYR A 7 6.03 -56.17 44.29
N ILE A 8 6.47 -57.37 44.78
CA ILE A 8 5.77 -58.32 45.71
C ILE A 8 4.65 -59.20 45.12
N SER A 9 4.55 -60.53 45.35
CA SER A 9 5.45 -61.56 45.95
C SER A 9 4.94 -62.99 45.55
N ILE A 10 5.75 -64.06 45.36
CA ILE A 10 6.43 -64.94 46.37
C ILE A 10 5.40 -65.53 47.36
N ILE A 11 5.20 -66.86 47.58
CA ILE A 11 5.97 -68.13 47.41
C ILE A 11 4.99 -69.26 46.95
N SER A 12 5.25 -70.43 46.34
CA SER A 12 6.41 -71.29 46.01
C SER A 12 6.87 -72.36 47.05
N CYS A 13 6.60 -73.66 46.82
CA CYS A 13 7.27 -74.78 47.51
C CYS A 13 7.20 -76.13 46.74
N LEU A 14 8.29 -76.89 46.75
CA LEU A 14 8.37 -78.31 46.34
C LEU A 14 8.31 -79.21 47.58
N LEU A 15 7.94 -80.48 47.44
CA LEU A 15 8.73 -81.59 48.01
C LEU A 15 8.43 -82.93 47.32
N ILE A 16 9.39 -83.85 47.44
CA ILE A 16 9.55 -85.10 46.68
C ILE A 16 9.31 -86.29 47.62
N PHE A 17 8.75 -87.41 47.16
CA PHE A 17 9.18 -88.76 47.60
C PHE A 17 8.64 -89.90 46.71
N SER A 18 9.33 -91.04 46.73
CA SER A 18 9.01 -92.32 46.06
C SER A 18 9.90 -93.43 46.68
N PRO A 19 9.65 -94.73 46.49
CA PRO A 19 8.38 -95.49 46.43
C PRO A 19 8.38 -96.66 47.48
N VAL A 20 7.54 -97.70 47.28
CA VAL A 20 7.72 -99.16 47.63
C VAL A 20 6.50 -99.85 48.30
N ILE A 21 5.88 -100.76 47.53
CA ILE A 21 5.33 -102.12 47.85
C ILE A 21 4.61 -102.38 49.20
N SER A 22 3.33 -102.80 49.12
CA SER A 22 2.84 -104.11 49.62
C SER A 22 1.46 -104.49 49.04
N PHE A 23 1.15 -105.79 49.01
CA PHE A 23 -0.18 -106.35 48.74
C PHE A 23 -1.10 -106.24 49.96
N GLY A 24 -2.42 -106.34 49.72
CA GLY A 24 -3.48 -106.52 50.72
C GLY A 24 -4.79 -106.89 50.00
N ASP A 25 -5.34 -108.06 50.30
CA ASP A 25 -6.30 -108.75 49.43
C ASP A 25 -7.78 -108.35 49.59
N GLU A 26 -8.51 -108.61 48.50
CA GLU A 26 -9.86 -109.22 48.45
C GLU A 26 -11.17 -108.44 48.73
N ILE A 27 -12.18 -108.96 48.01
CA ILE A 27 -13.65 -108.86 48.16
C ILE A 27 -14.34 -107.59 47.64
N SER A 28 -15.20 -107.86 46.66
CA SER A 28 -16.13 -106.98 45.94
C SER A 28 -17.30 -106.45 46.77
N ASP A 29 -17.82 -105.29 46.38
CA ASP A 29 -19.26 -105.15 46.14
C ASP A 29 -19.51 -104.31 44.88
N SER A 30 -20.77 -104.12 44.51
CA SER A 30 -21.26 -103.86 43.15
C SER A 30 -21.82 -102.44 42.95
N ASN A 31 -21.86 -102.04 41.68
CA ASN A 31 -22.50 -100.84 41.12
C ASN A 31 -22.32 -99.51 41.87
N LYS A 32 -21.30 -98.75 41.43
CA LYS A 32 -21.42 -97.30 41.29
C LYS A 32 -21.13 -96.92 39.85
N ASN A 33 -21.91 -95.99 39.31
CA ASN A 33 -21.67 -95.40 38.00
C ASN A 33 -20.58 -94.33 38.19
N ASP A 34 -19.43 -94.49 37.54
CA ASP A 34 -18.35 -93.51 37.64
C ASP A 34 -18.74 -92.25 36.84
N LEU A 35 -18.82 -91.11 37.55
CA LEU A 35 -19.07 -89.80 36.96
C LEU A 35 -17.74 -89.10 36.65
N ASN A 36 -17.65 -88.44 35.50
CA ASN A 36 -16.51 -87.59 35.15
C ASN A 36 -16.50 -86.26 35.94
N GLU A 37 -15.48 -85.42 35.74
CA GLU A 37 -15.33 -84.15 36.46
C GLU A 37 -16.45 -83.12 36.18
N PHE A 38 -17.28 -83.35 35.16
CA PHE A 38 -18.45 -82.54 34.80
C PHE A 38 -19.78 -83.14 35.28
N GLY A 39 -19.76 -84.26 35.99
CA GLY A 39 -20.95 -84.96 36.52
C GLY A 39 -21.62 -85.92 35.56
N ILE A 40 -21.03 -86.19 34.38
CA ILE A 40 -21.57 -87.07 33.33
C ILE A 40 -21.12 -88.50 33.61
N GLU A 41 -22.02 -89.48 33.48
CA GLU A 41 -21.68 -90.91 33.58
C GLU A 41 -20.73 -91.35 32.45
N VAL A 42 -19.65 -92.04 32.80
CA VAL A 42 -18.65 -92.51 31.82
C VAL A 42 -19.28 -93.54 30.90
N GLY A 43 -19.22 -93.30 29.58
CA GLY A 43 -19.93 -94.11 28.57
C GLY A 43 -21.29 -93.55 28.10
N THR A 44 -21.72 -92.36 28.56
CA THR A 44 -22.98 -91.75 28.11
C THR A 44 -22.97 -91.46 26.60
N GLU A 45 -23.69 -92.26 25.80
CA GLU A 45 -23.68 -92.16 24.33
C GLU A 45 -24.85 -91.32 23.77
N VAL A 46 -24.54 -90.23 23.08
CA VAL A 46 -25.50 -89.33 22.41
C VAL A 46 -25.21 -89.23 20.91
N TYR A 47 -26.17 -89.64 20.07
CA TYR A 47 -26.02 -89.69 18.60
C TYR A 47 -24.69 -90.33 18.11
N GLY A 48 -24.29 -91.45 18.70
CA GLY A 48 -23.08 -92.17 18.33
C GLY A 48 -21.78 -91.53 18.85
N GLU A 49 -21.82 -90.86 20.00
CA GLU A 49 -20.67 -90.18 20.63
C GLU A 49 -20.74 -90.35 22.15
N ASP A 50 -19.66 -90.85 22.76
CA ASP A 50 -19.51 -90.74 24.21
C ASP A 50 -19.30 -89.27 24.58
N ILE A 51 -20.26 -88.69 25.31
CA ILE A 51 -20.19 -87.29 25.72
C ILE A 51 -19.37 -87.09 27.00
N SER A 52 -19.02 -88.17 27.71
CA SER A 52 -18.18 -88.12 28.91
C SER A 52 -16.70 -87.87 28.59
N GLU A 53 -16.26 -88.17 27.37
CA GLU A 53 -14.91 -87.86 26.86
C GLU A 53 -14.73 -86.40 26.38
N LEU A 54 -15.80 -85.61 26.33
CA LEU A 54 -15.78 -84.25 25.76
C LEU A 54 -15.30 -83.19 26.77
N SER A 55 -14.53 -82.22 26.30
CA SER A 55 -14.07 -81.09 27.13
C SER A 55 -15.20 -80.11 27.45
N GLU A 56 -15.03 -79.29 28.49
CA GLU A 56 -16.00 -78.23 28.87
C GLU A 56 -16.38 -77.33 27.68
N GLU A 57 -15.39 -76.92 26.86
CA GLU A 57 -15.60 -76.13 25.65
C GLU A 57 -16.44 -76.84 24.57
N GLN A 58 -16.43 -78.17 24.54
CA GLN A 58 -17.25 -78.98 23.62
C GLN A 58 -18.63 -79.27 24.22
N LEU A 59 -18.70 -79.50 25.53
CA LEU A 59 -19.92 -79.76 26.29
C LEU A 59 -20.88 -78.58 26.26
N GLN A 60 -20.42 -77.32 26.18
CA GLN A 60 -21.33 -76.15 26.08
C GLN A 60 -22.32 -76.24 24.90
N TYR A 61 -21.97 -76.98 23.84
CA TYR A 61 -22.80 -77.17 22.65
C TYR A 61 -23.79 -78.35 22.76
N ILE A 62 -23.72 -79.11 23.85
CA ILE A 62 -24.64 -80.19 24.20
C ILE A 62 -25.64 -79.66 25.25
N PRO A 63 -26.94 -79.97 25.09
CA PRO A 63 -27.96 -79.75 26.12
C PRO A 63 -27.52 -80.21 27.52
N LYS A 64 -28.18 -79.71 28.56
CA LYS A 64 -27.92 -80.13 29.93
C LYS A 64 -28.62 -81.43 30.28
N GLY A 65 -29.90 -81.60 29.95
CA GLY A 65 -30.65 -82.81 30.32
C GLY A 65 -30.09 -84.09 29.67
N TRP A 66 -29.44 -83.97 28.51
CA TRP A 66 -28.74 -85.10 27.86
C TRP A 66 -27.46 -85.56 28.60
N ARG A 67 -27.04 -84.88 29.67
CA ARG A 67 -25.82 -85.18 30.44
C ARG A 67 -26.04 -86.19 31.56
N ASP A 68 -27.29 -86.30 32.02
CA ASP A 68 -27.70 -87.15 33.13
C ASP A 68 -28.15 -88.55 32.64
N GLY A 69 -27.79 -88.92 31.41
CA GLY A 69 -28.14 -90.20 30.76
C GLY A 69 -29.52 -90.27 30.11
N GLU A 70 -30.45 -89.35 30.44
CA GLU A 70 -31.80 -89.31 29.85
C GLU A 70 -31.79 -88.72 28.42
N PHE A 71 -31.50 -89.59 27.43
CA PHE A 71 -31.56 -89.28 26.01
C PHE A 71 -32.72 -90.01 25.30
N GLU A 72 -33.87 -89.34 25.18
CA GLU A 72 -34.90 -89.70 24.19
C GLU A 72 -34.81 -88.76 22.97
N SER A 73 -34.72 -89.33 21.76
CA SER A 73 -34.87 -88.55 20.53
C SER A 73 -36.36 -88.29 20.26
N GLU A 74 -36.87 -87.12 20.67
CA GLU A 74 -38.30 -86.74 20.58
C GLU A 74 -38.90 -86.73 19.15
N HIS A 75 -38.10 -86.98 18.11
CA HIS A 75 -38.54 -87.07 16.71
C HIS A 75 -38.10 -88.40 16.06
N LEU A 76 -38.98 -88.94 15.22
CA LEU A 76 -38.82 -90.27 14.60
C LEU A 76 -37.54 -90.40 13.78
N SER A 77 -36.81 -91.48 14.04
CA SER A 77 -35.67 -91.93 13.24
C SER A 77 -36.10 -92.39 11.83
N SER A 78 -35.12 -92.58 10.94
CA SER A 78 -35.27 -92.63 9.47
C SER A 78 -36.12 -93.75 8.86
N ASP A 79 -36.57 -94.73 9.65
CA ASP A 79 -36.74 -96.10 9.12
C ASP A 79 -38.20 -96.47 8.72
N GLU A 80 -39.18 -95.60 8.97
CA GLU A 80 -40.58 -95.78 8.54
C GLU A 80 -41.14 -94.62 7.69
N VAL A 81 -40.51 -94.33 6.53
CA VAL A 81 -41.15 -93.57 5.44
C VAL A 81 -41.58 -94.50 4.30
N LYS A 82 -42.55 -95.37 4.59
CA LYS A 82 -43.18 -96.26 3.59
C LYS A 82 -44.11 -95.47 2.65
N SER A 83 -43.57 -95.04 1.51
CA SER A 83 -44.28 -94.89 0.23
C SER A 83 -45.71 -94.31 0.28
N SER A 84 -45.90 -93.13 0.89
CA SER A 84 -47.13 -92.35 0.70
C SER A 84 -47.17 -91.80 -0.73
N ILE A 85 -48.25 -92.09 -1.46
CA ILE A 85 -48.38 -91.75 -2.89
C ILE A 85 -48.37 -90.22 -3.09
N TYR A 86 -47.50 -89.74 -3.98
CA TYR A 86 -47.42 -88.32 -4.38
C TYR A 86 -48.73 -87.84 -5.06
N ILE A 87 -49.64 -87.23 -4.29
CA ILE A 87 -50.74 -86.44 -4.87
C ILE A 87 -50.17 -85.10 -5.32
N ARG A 88 -49.69 -85.07 -6.57
CA ARG A 88 -49.31 -83.85 -7.27
C ARG A 88 -50.58 -83.06 -7.62
N SER A 89 -50.52 -81.73 -7.56
CA SER A 89 -51.55 -80.78 -8.06
C SER A 89 -52.90 -80.73 -7.30
N ILE A 90 -52.95 -79.94 -6.23
CA ILE A 90 -54.19 -79.24 -5.80
C ILE A 90 -53.88 -77.76 -5.46
N TYR A 91 -52.77 -77.50 -4.76
CA TYR A 91 -52.42 -76.14 -4.30
C TYR A 91 -51.74 -75.26 -5.37
N PRO A 92 -51.90 -73.92 -5.28
CA PRO A 92 -51.13 -72.96 -6.09
C PRO A 92 -49.62 -72.98 -5.78
N ASP A 93 -48.83 -72.45 -6.72
CA ASP A 93 -47.42 -72.12 -6.48
C ASP A 93 -47.29 -71.06 -5.38
N VAL A 94 -46.57 -71.41 -4.31
CA VAL A 94 -46.38 -70.60 -3.10
C VAL A 94 -45.59 -69.32 -3.40
N ASN A 95 -44.49 -69.41 -4.13
CA ASN A 95 -43.64 -68.25 -4.46
C ASN A 95 -44.38 -67.23 -5.33
N ASN A 96 -45.25 -67.70 -6.22
CA ASN A 96 -46.16 -66.86 -7.02
C ASN A 96 -47.23 -66.20 -6.13
N TYR A 97 -47.85 -66.95 -5.21
CA TYR A 97 -48.93 -66.48 -4.33
C TYR A 97 -48.47 -65.37 -3.38
N ILE A 98 -47.30 -65.52 -2.76
CA ILE A 98 -46.82 -64.63 -1.71
C ILE A 98 -46.20 -63.31 -2.21
N ARG A 99 -46.01 -63.12 -3.54
CA ARG A 99 -45.27 -61.96 -4.09
C ARG A 99 -45.77 -60.60 -3.58
N ASN A 100 -47.07 -60.50 -3.32
CA ASN A 100 -47.75 -59.27 -2.90
C ASN A 100 -48.21 -59.31 -1.43
N LEU A 101 -47.84 -60.34 -0.67
CA LEU A 101 -48.17 -60.44 0.75
C LEU A 101 -47.12 -59.71 1.60
N ASN A 102 -47.61 -58.93 2.57
CA ASN A 102 -46.77 -58.32 3.58
C ASN A 102 -46.12 -59.40 4.46
N VAL A 103 -44.92 -59.11 4.92
CA VAL A 103 -44.19 -59.90 5.92
C VAL A 103 -44.52 -59.35 7.32
N SER A 104 -44.66 -60.24 8.29
CA SER A 104 -44.88 -59.88 9.69
C SER A 104 -43.68 -59.18 10.31
N LYS A 105 -43.90 -58.40 11.37
CA LYS A 105 -42.78 -57.77 12.10
C LYS A 105 -42.17 -58.76 13.07
N VAL A 106 -40.84 -58.83 13.10
CA VAL A 106 -40.07 -59.51 14.15
C VAL A 106 -40.45 -58.93 15.52
N ARG A 107 -40.84 -59.82 16.43
CA ARG A 107 -40.92 -59.55 17.88
C ARG A 107 -39.72 -60.19 18.58
N TYR A 108 -39.31 -59.59 19.69
CA TYR A 108 -38.24 -60.10 20.54
C TYR A 108 -38.84 -60.43 21.90
N GLU A 109 -38.83 -61.71 22.27
CA GLU A 109 -39.44 -62.24 23.49
C GLU A 109 -38.41 -63.10 24.25
N TYR A 110 -37.18 -62.59 24.36
CA TYR A 110 -36.02 -63.31 24.90
C TYR A 110 -36.28 -63.93 26.29
N LYS A 111 -35.81 -65.17 26.48
CA LYS A 111 -35.87 -65.85 27.79
C LYS A 111 -34.50 -65.78 28.47
N ASP A 112 -34.39 -65.01 29.56
CA ASP A 112 -33.09 -64.76 30.19
C ASP A 112 -32.44 -65.98 30.86
N PHE A 113 -33.25 -67.00 31.17
CA PHE A 113 -32.81 -68.27 31.74
C PHE A 113 -32.26 -69.27 30.71
N PHE A 114 -32.41 -69.02 29.40
CA PHE A 114 -31.75 -69.85 28.38
C PHE A 114 -30.22 -69.71 28.49
N THR A 115 -29.52 -70.85 28.41
CA THR A 115 -28.05 -70.91 28.42
C THR A 115 -27.47 -70.06 27.29
N LYS A 116 -26.55 -69.14 27.61
CA LYS A 116 -25.91 -68.23 26.64
C LYS A 116 -24.45 -68.66 26.44
N PHE A 117 -24.14 -69.24 25.28
CA PHE A 117 -22.80 -69.70 24.90
C PHE A 117 -22.40 -69.14 23.53
N THR A 118 -21.11 -68.99 23.24
CA THR A 118 -20.64 -68.43 21.96
C THR A 118 -20.49 -69.49 20.88
N TYR A 119 -20.70 -69.12 19.62
CA TYR A 119 -20.27 -69.93 18.47
C TYR A 119 -18.77 -70.23 18.53
N ARG A 120 -18.31 -71.27 17.82
CA ARG A 120 -16.91 -71.73 17.83
C ARG A 120 -15.87 -70.69 17.40
N ASN A 121 -16.31 -69.63 16.71
CA ASN A 121 -15.47 -68.51 16.26
C ASN A 121 -15.66 -67.24 17.13
N GLY A 122 -16.40 -67.33 18.24
CA GLY A 122 -16.71 -66.23 19.17
C GLY A 122 -18.15 -65.69 19.07
N TYR A 123 -18.42 -64.67 19.89
CA TYR A 123 -19.72 -63.97 19.95
C TYR A 123 -20.08 -63.35 18.59
N GLY A 124 -21.30 -63.60 18.11
CA GLY A 124 -21.82 -63.10 16.83
C GLY A 124 -21.18 -63.74 15.57
N ALA A 125 -20.26 -64.68 15.73
CA ALA A 125 -19.50 -65.29 14.62
C ALA A 125 -20.25 -66.47 13.98
N ILE A 126 -21.50 -66.21 13.60
CA ILE A 126 -22.45 -67.12 12.94
C ILE A 126 -21.89 -67.53 11.55
N GLU A 127 -22.00 -68.80 11.19
CA GLU A 127 -21.60 -69.32 9.86
C GLU A 127 -22.80 -69.56 8.92
N GLY A 128 -24.03 -69.53 9.44
CA GLY A 128 -25.24 -69.83 8.67
C GLY A 128 -26.50 -69.95 9.53
N VAL A 129 -27.60 -70.37 8.90
CA VAL A 129 -28.90 -70.62 9.51
C VAL A 129 -29.38 -72.03 9.18
N VAL A 130 -29.82 -72.78 10.18
CA VAL A 130 -30.58 -74.04 10.02
C VAL A 130 -32.07 -73.73 10.01
N ALA A 131 -32.73 -74.21 8.96
CA ALA A 131 -34.16 -74.17 8.79
C ALA A 131 -34.78 -75.47 9.31
N HIS A 132 -35.65 -75.33 10.31
CA HIS A 132 -36.38 -76.38 11.01
C HIS A 132 -37.89 -76.30 10.80
N GLU A 133 -38.62 -77.36 11.17
CA GLU A 133 -40.07 -77.30 11.39
C GLU A 133 -40.48 -78.15 12.59
N THR A 134 -41.48 -77.68 13.35
CA THR A 134 -41.75 -78.11 14.74
C THR A 134 -42.29 -79.53 14.89
N ALA A 135 -42.43 -80.29 13.79
CA ALA A 135 -42.95 -81.64 13.67
C ALA A 135 -44.40 -81.89 14.17
N ASN A 136 -45.01 -80.93 14.86
CA ASN A 136 -46.24 -81.06 15.61
C ASN A 136 -47.42 -80.42 14.87
N ASP A 137 -48.38 -81.25 14.43
CA ASP A 137 -49.55 -80.79 13.66
C ASP A 137 -50.64 -80.11 14.52
N ASN A 138 -50.53 -80.17 15.86
CA ASN A 138 -51.60 -79.78 16.79
C ASN A 138 -51.27 -78.55 17.66
N SER A 139 -50.14 -77.89 17.44
CA SER A 139 -49.67 -76.75 18.24
C SER A 139 -49.84 -75.40 17.54
N ASN A 140 -49.44 -74.34 18.25
CA ASN A 140 -49.24 -73.00 17.72
C ASN A 140 -47.98 -72.38 18.34
N ILE A 141 -47.53 -71.25 17.81
CA ILE A 141 -46.26 -70.61 18.20
C ILE A 141 -46.15 -70.33 19.71
N THR A 142 -47.25 -69.99 20.37
CA THR A 142 -47.27 -69.74 21.82
C THR A 142 -47.13 -71.03 22.61
N GLN A 143 -47.74 -72.13 22.15
CA GLN A 143 -47.60 -73.45 22.76
C GLN A 143 -46.18 -74.00 22.60
N GLU A 144 -45.60 -73.88 21.41
CA GLU A 144 -44.22 -74.31 21.12
C GLU A 144 -43.19 -73.52 21.95
N ILE A 145 -43.26 -72.18 21.93
CA ILE A 145 -42.43 -71.32 22.80
C ILE A 145 -42.62 -71.69 24.28
N SER A 146 -43.83 -72.02 24.72
CA SER A 146 -44.11 -72.40 26.11
C SER A 146 -43.59 -73.80 26.47
N TYR A 147 -43.61 -74.76 25.54
CA TYR A 147 -43.05 -76.10 25.72
C TYR A 147 -41.52 -76.02 25.79
N MET A 148 -40.91 -75.39 24.79
CA MET A 148 -39.47 -75.12 24.74
C MET A 148 -38.99 -74.29 25.94
N SER A 149 -39.78 -73.33 26.45
CA SER A 149 -39.41 -72.57 27.66
C SER A 149 -39.34 -73.45 28.92
N ARG A 150 -40.12 -74.53 29.01
CA ARG A 150 -40.03 -75.50 30.11
C ARG A 150 -38.88 -76.47 29.90
N ASN A 151 -38.75 -77.01 28.68
CA ASN A 151 -37.82 -78.08 28.33
C ASN A 151 -36.47 -77.56 27.77
N HIS A 152 -36.13 -76.31 28.06
CA HIS A 152 -34.99 -75.59 27.48
C HIS A 152 -33.61 -76.20 27.80
N GLU A 153 -33.55 -77.09 28.79
CA GLU A 153 -32.35 -77.84 29.14
C GLU A 153 -32.12 -79.07 28.22
N ASN A 154 -33.12 -79.46 27.42
CA ASN A 154 -33.04 -80.48 26.36
C ASN A 154 -32.89 -79.86 24.96
N ALA A 155 -33.67 -78.82 24.64
CA ALA A 155 -33.58 -78.12 23.36
C ALA A 155 -34.10 -76.68 23.44
N PHE A 156 -33.46 -75.76 22.72
CA PHE A 156 -34.04 -74.45 22.43
C PHE A 156 -33.49 -73.86 21.12
N VAL A 157 -34.29 -73.05 20.44
CA VAL A 157 -33.92 -72.38 19.18
C VAL A 157 -33.87 -70.86 19.33
N HIS A 158 -33.45 -70.17 18.28
CA HIS A 158 -33.36 -68.71 18.30
C HIS A 158 -34.71 -68.04 18.07
N ALA A 159 -35.49 -68.53 17.10
CA ALA A 159 -36.77 -67.92 16.76
C ALA A 159 -37.76 -68.95 16.20
N PHE A 160 -39.04 -68.64 16.38
CA PHE A 160 -40.15 -69.32 15.73
C PHE A 160 -40.84 -68.40 14.71
N VAL A 161 -41.38 -68.99 13.66
CA VAL A 161 -42.16 -68.30 12.62
C VAL A 161 -43.45 -69.07 12.33
N ASP A 162 -44.56 -68.34 12.25
CA ASP A 162 -45.83 -68.85 11.76
C ASP A 162 -46.43 -67.90 10.70
N HIS A 163 -47.71 -68.09 10.38
CA HIS A 163 -48.45 -67.36 9.36
C HIS A 163 -48.79 -65.90 9.71
N GLU A 164 -48.64 -65.49 10.97
CA GLU A 164 -48.92 -64.15 11.49
C GLU A 164 -47.72 -63.54 12.24
N ASN A 165 -46.77 -64.34 12.71
CA ASN A 165 -45.75 -63.98 13.70
C ASN A 165 -44.34 -64.38 13.26
N ILE A 166 -43.35 -63.56 13.64
CA ILE A 166 -41.93 -63.92 13.72
C ILE A 166 -41.50 -63.53 15.14
N ILE A 167 -41.00 -64.48 15.93
CA ILE A 167 -40.67 -64.26 17.34
C ILE A 167 -39.27 -64.81 17.65
N GLU A 168 -38.31 -63.92 17.89
CA GLU A 168 -36.98 -64.27 18.38
C GLU A 168 -37.00 -64.41 19.91
N ILE A 169 -36.63 -65.59 20.41
CA ILE A 169 -36.64 -65.97 21.84
C ILE A 169 -35.25 -66.22 22.43
N HIS A 170 -34.20 -66.28 21.59
CA HIS A 170 -32.81 -66.25 22.02
C HIS A 170 -31.97 -65.33 21.11
N PRO A 171 -31.15 -64.40 21.65
CA PRO A 171 -30.40 -63.44 20.84
C PRO A 171 -29.42 -64.09 19.87
N LEU A 172 -29.52 -63.79 18.57
CA LEU A 172 -28.73 -64.43 17.50
C LEU A 172 -27.20 -64.50 17.69
N ASN A 173 -26.60 -63.64 18.54
CA ASN A 173 -25.15 -63.58 18.73
C ASN A 173 -24.59 -64.67 19.66
N TYR A 174 -25.44 -65.35 20.42
CA TYR A 174 -25.12 -66.58 21.15
C TYR A 174 -25.65 -67.78 20.34
N GLY A 175 -25.14 -68.98 20.59
CA GLY A 175 -25.68 -70.20 19.99
C GLY A 175 -26.91 -70.73 20.73
N ALA A 176 -27.59 -71.71 20.13
CA ALA A 176 -28.74 -72.39 20.70
C ALA A 176 -28.66 -73.91 20.50
N TRP A 177 -29.46 -74.68 21.22
CA TRP A 177 -29.47 -76.14 21.14
C TRP A 177 -30.60 -76.65 20.23
N GLY A 178 -30.38 -76.60 18.91
CA GLY A 178 -31.42 -76.89 17.91
C GLY A 178 -31.11 -77.97 16.86
N ALA A 179 -29.85 -78.33 16.59
CA ALA A 179 -29.51 -79.35 15.57
C ALA A 179 -28.28 -80.19 15.92
N GLY A 180 -28.07 -80.49 17.20
CA GLY A 180 -26.90 -81.25 17.66
C GLY A 180 -25.60 -80.44 17.69
N ARG A 181 -24.61 -80.93 18.46
CA ARG A 181 -23.45 -80.13 18.90
C ARG A 181 -22.58 -79.53 17.78
N ILE A 182 -22.59 -80.14 16.59
CA ILE A 182 -21.79 -79.71 15.42
C ILE A 182 -22.46 -78.54 14.69
N ALA A 183 -23.78 -78.37 14.79
CA ALA A 183 -24.52 -77.22 14.25
C ALA A 183 -24.76 -76.13 15.31
N ASN A 184 -25.06 -76.51 16.55
CA ASN A 184 -25.25 -75.59 17.69
C ASN A 184 -24.06 -74.63 17.87
N GLN A 185 -22.83 -75.08 17.56
CA GLN A 185 -21.61 -74.27 17.61
C GLN A 185 -21.40 -73.32 16.40
N ARG A 186 -22.29 -73.32 15.41
CA ARG A 186 -22.09 -72.66 14.10
C ARG A 186 -23.25 -71.77 13.64
N PHE A 187 -24.49 -72.14 13.96
CA PHE A 187 -25.65 -71.66 13.21
C PHE A 187 -26.77 -71.07 14.07
N VAL A 188 -27.52 -70.14 13.49
CA VAL A 188 -28.84 -69.76 14.00
C VAL A 188 -29.85 -70.86 13.67
N HIS A 189 -30.78 -71.11 14.58
CA HIS A 189 -31.83 -72.13 14.44
C HIS A 189 -33.19 -71.44 14.39
N VAL A 190 -33.94 -71.62 13.28
CA VAL A 190 -35.25 -70.98 13.08
C VAL A 190 -36.31 -72.04 12.80
N GLU A 191 -37.30 -72.11 13.68
CA GLU A 191 -38.43 -73.04 13.60
C GLU A 191 -39.57 -72.50 12.75
N LEU A 192 -40.05 -73.32 11.82
CA LEU A 192 -41.31 -73.11 11.13
C LEU A 192 -42.42 -73.87 11.85
N VAL A 193 -43.31 -73.14 12.53
CA VAL A 193 -44.47 -73.74 13.21
C VAL A 193 -45.42 -74.29 12.15
N ARG A 194 -45.84 -75.55 12.31
CA ARG A 194 -46.83 -76.15 11.42
C ARG A 194 -48.19 -75.45 11.52
N VAL A 195 -48.86 -75.36 10.38
CA VAL A 195 -50.16 -74.70 10.19
C VAL A 195 -51.08 -75.58 9.33
N ASN A 196 -52.39 -75.29 9.37
CA ASN A 196 -53.43 -76.24 8.97
C ASN A 196 -54.05 -76.00 7.58
N ASN A 197 -53.64 -74.96 6.84
CA ASN A 197 -54.09 -74.73 5.46
C ASN A 197 -53.05 -73.98 4.60
N PHE A 198 -53.31 -73.91 3.29
CA PHE A 198 -52.39 -73.36 2.29
C PHE A 198 -52.10 -71.85 2.45
N ASP A 199 -53.09 -71.01 2.76
CA ASP A 199 -52.86 -69.57 2.95
C ASP A 199 -51.95 -69.34 4.16
N GLN A 200 -52.17 -70.08 5.24
CA GLN A 200 -51.28 -70.07 6.41
C GLN A 200 -49.87 -70.55 6.04
N PHE A 201 -49.73 -71.67 5.33
CA PHE A 201 -48.42 -72.20 4.92
C PHE A 201 -47.67 -71.21 4.02
N ALA A 202 -48.36 -70.60 3.06
CA ALA A 202 -47.76 -69.60 2.19
C ALA A 202 -47.30 -68.36 2.98
N ARG A 203 -48.10 -67.87 3.94
CA ARG A 203 -47.71 -66.76 4.82
C ARG A 203 -46.53 -67.13 5.72
N SER A 204 -46.50 -68.33 6.30
CA SER A 204 -45.40 -68.73 7.17
C SER A 204 -44.10 -68.85 6.37
N ILE A 205 -44.11 -69.47 5.18
CA ILE A 205 -42.99 -69.46 4.24
C ILE A 205 -42.55 -68.04 3.85
N ASN A 206 -43.49 -67.11 3.62
CA ASN A 206 -43.19 -65.72 3.30
C ASN A 206 -42.45 -65.00 4.44
N ASN A 207 -42.94 -65.17 5.68
CA ASN A 207 -42.32 -64.64 6.89
C ASN A 207 -40.93 -65.25 7.13
N TYR A 208 -40.84 -66.57 6.97
CA TYR A 208 -39.67 -67.38 7.25
C TYR A 208 -38.50 -67.06 6.31
N ALA A 209 -38.77 -66.97 5.02
CA ALA A 209 -37.75 -66.66 4.03
C ALA A 209 -37.24 -65.21 4.12
N ASP A 210 -38.09 -64.25 4.49
CA ASP A 210 -37.69 -62.85 4.66
C ASP A 210 -36.86 -62.64 5.93
N TYR A 211 -37.24 -63.27 7.06
CA TYR A 211 -36.46 -63.28 8.29
C TYR A 211 -35.07 -63.91 8.10
N ILE A 212 -35.02 -65.11 7.50
CA ILE A 212 -33.76 -65.80 7.19
C ILE A 212 -32.90 -64.98 6.20
N ALA A 213 -33.51 -64.30 5.23
CA ALA A 213 -32.80 -63.40 4.33
C ALA A 213 -32.22 -62.15 5.03
N ASP A 214 -32.92 -61.56 6.02
CA ASP A 214 -32.35 -60.45 6.79
C ASP A 214 -31.25 -60.90 7.75
N ILE A 215 -31.32 -62.10 8.34
CA ILE A 215 -30.21 -62.68 9.11
C ILE A 215 -28.97 -62.85 8.21
N LEU A 216 -29.13 -63.49 7.05
CA LEU A 216 -28.02 -63.74 6.10
C LEU A 216 -27.43 -62.45 5.52
N TYR A 217 -28.25 -61.39 5.40
CA TYR A 217 -27.77 -60.04 5.06
C TYR A 217 -27.04 -59.37 6.22
N THR A 218 -27.63 -59.38 7.43
CA THR A 218 -27.17 -58.63 8.60
C THR A 218 -25.84 -59.17 9.12
N TYR A 219 -25.64 -60.50 9.10
CA TYR A 219 -24.33 -61.13 9.36
C TYR A 219 -23.47 -61.28 8.08
N ASN A 220 -23.95 -60.75 6.94
CA ASN A 220 -23.17 -60.59 5.71
C ASN A 220 -22.62 -61.93 5.14
N LEU A 221 -23.39 -63.00 5.37
CA LEU A 221 -23.09 -64.37 4.93
C LEU A 221 -23.51 -64.61 3.47
N GLY A 222 -24.58 -63.94 3.02
CA GLY A 222 -25.21 -64.20 1.73
C GLY A 222 -25.94 -65.55 1.69
N VAL A 223 -26.57 -65.87 0.55
CA VAL A 223 -27.43 -67.07 0.41
C VAL A 223 -26.69 -68.16 -0.36
N ASN A 224 -26.34 -69.26 0.32
CA ASN A 224 -25.74 -70.44 -0.28
C ASN A 224 -26.28 -71.72 0.41
N SER A 225 -26.84 -72.66 -0.37
CA SER A 225 -27.47 -73.88 0.15
C SER A 225 -26.45 -74.99 0.40
N ALA A 226 -26.38 -75.49 1.64
CA ALA A 226 -25.50 -76.60 2.00
C ALA A 226 -26.00 -77.99 1.58
N GLU A 227 -27.27 -78.12 1.16
CA GLU A 227 -27.98 -79.40 0.92
C GLU A 227 -27.19 -80.40 0.05
N ARG A 228 -26.44 -79.92 -0.95
CA ARG A 228 -25.71 -80.76 -1.91
C ARG A 228 -24.32 -81.22 -1.44
N ASP A 229 -23.57 -80.37 -0.75
CA ASP A 229 -22.11 -80.51 -0.60
C ASP A 229 -21.55 -80.06 0.77
N GLY A 230 -22.43 -79.82 1.75
CA GLY A 230 -22.06 -79.47 3.12
C GLY A 230 -21.41 -78.09 3.27
N LYS A 231 -21.48 -77.23 2.25
CA LYS A 231 -20.76 -75.94 2.21
C LYS A 231 -21.69 -74.78 1.85
N GLY A 232 -22.53 -74.41 2.81
CA GLY A 232 -23.47 -73.30 2.68
C GLY A 232 -23.62 -72.46 3.94
N THR A 233 -24.43 -71.42 3.80
CA THR A 233 -24.88 -70.49 4.84
C THR A 233 -26.37 -70.69 5.16
N LEU A 234 -27.11 -71.42 4.32
CA LEU A 234 -28.47 -71.88 4.56
C LEU A 234 -28.49 -73.42 4.55
N TRP A 235 -28.98 -74.01 5.63
CA TRP A 235 -29.00 -75.44 5.90
C TRP A 235 -30.43 -75.89 6.18
N SER A 236 -30.81 -77.07 5.71
CA SER A 236 -31.93 -77.82 6.32
C SER A 236 -31.39 -78.63 7.50
N HIS A 237 -32.23 -79.02 8.45
CA HIS A 237 -31.79 -79.93 9.52
C HIS A 237 -31.31 -81.27 8.93
N LYS A 238 -32.00 -81.78 7.90
CA LYS A 238 -31.55 -82.91 7.09
C LYS A 238 -30.12 -82.74 6.53
N ALA A 239 -29.75 -81.54 6.07
CA ALA A 239 -28.39 -81.26 5.59
C ALA A 239 -27.35 -81.26 6.72
N VAL A 240 -27.74 -80.88 7.95
CA VAL A 240 -26.90 -81.08 9.14
C VAL A 240 -26.72 -82.57 9.40
N SER A 241 -27.80 -83.35 9.49
CA SER A 241 -27.76 -84.80 9.74
C SER A 241 -26.87 -85.54 8.72
N ILE A 242 -26.94 -85.18 7.44
CA ILE A 242 -26.16 -85.82 6.36
C ILE A 242 -24.70 -85.37 6.32
N HIS A 243 -24.41 -84.06 6.41
CA HIS A 243 -23.07 -83.52 6.15
C HIS A 243 -22.25 -83.19 7.41
N LEU A 244 -22.87 -83.18 8.60
CA LEU A 244 -22.24 -82.84 9.89
C LEU A 244 -22.50 -83.89 10.99
N GLY A 245 -23.65 -84.58 10.94
CA GLY A 245 -24.03 -85.58 11.92
C GLY A 245 -24.36 -85.01 13.30
N LYS A 246 -24.42 -85.90 14.30
CA LYS A 246 -24.83 -85.62 15.71
C LYS A 246 -26.26 -85.08 15.86
N THR A 247 -27.08 -85.38 14.86
CA THR A 247 -28.55 -85.36 14.80
C THR A 247 -28.95 -86.33 13.66
N ASN A 248 -30.16 -86.88 13.70
CA ASN A 248 -30.71 -87.77 12.67
C ASN A 248 -31.97 -87.23 11.96
N HIS A 249 -32.41 -86.02 12.32
CA HIS A 249 -33.67 -85.46 11.82
C HIS A 249 -33.64 -85.13 10.31
N VAL A 250 -34.83 -84.93 9.71
CA VAL A 250 -35.01 -84.74 8.25
C VAL A 250 -35.84 -83.50 7.86
N ASP A 251 -36.12 -82.59 8.81
CA ASP A 251 -36.83 -81.32 8.57
C ASP A 251 -36.06 -80.35 7.65
N PRO A 252 -36.76 -79.43 6.95
CA PRO A 252 -38.22 -79.26 6.89
C PRO A 252 -38.86 -79.96 5.68
N HIS A 253 -38.12 -80.85 5.00
CA HIS A 253 -38.47 -81.41 3.68
C HIS A 253 -39.82 -82.12 3.66
N GLY A 254 -40.12 -82.91 4.69
CA GLY A 254 -41.39 -83.64 4.81
C GLY A 254 -42.60 -82.72 4.95
N TYR A 255 -42.46 -81.60 5.66
CA TYR A 255 -43.55 -80.64 5.84
C TYR A 255 -43.79 -79.80 4.57
N PHE A 256 -42.73 -79.32 3.91
CA PHE A 256 -42.85 -78.58 2.65
C PHE A 256 -43.59 -79.41 1.58
N ALA A 257 -43.27 -80.71 1.47
CA ALA A 257 -43.88 -81.61 0.52
C ALA A 257 -45.42 -81.75 0.68
N ARG A 258 -45.97 -81.59 1.90
CA ARG A 258 -47.42 -81.65 2.16
C ARG A 258 -48.20 -80.56 1.41
N TYR A 259 -47.58 -79.43 1.13
CA TYR A 259 -48.17 -78.30 0.40
C TYR A 259 -47.73 -78.22 -1.07
N GLY A 260 -46.99 -79.23 -1.55
CA GLY A 260 -46.42 -79.25 -2.90
C GLY A 260 -45.19 -78.35 -3.07
N TYR A 261 -44.59 -77.88 -1.97
CA TYR A 261 -43.41 -77.00 -1.96
C TYR A 261 -42.13 -77.80 -1.71
N ASN A 262 -40.96 -77.24 -2.07
CA ASN A 262 -39.66 -77.90 -1.84
C ASN A 262 -38.50 -76.92 -1.53
N TRP A 263 -37.39 -77.49 -1.05
CA TRP A 263 -36.19 -76.75 -0.63
C TRP A 263 -35.61 -75.80 -1.68
N ASN A 264 -35.70 -76.13 -2.98
CA ASN A 264 -35.17 -75.25 -4.04
C ASN A 264 -36.05 -74.01 -4.25
N GLU A 265 -37.37 -74.13 -4.11
CA GLU A 265 -38.29 -72.99 -4.18
C GLU A 265 -38.12 -72.07 -2.97
N PHE A 266 -37.88 -72.66 -1.79
CA PHE A 266 -37.52 -71.91 -0.59
C PHE A 266 -36.19 -71.16 -0.74
N LEU A 267 -35.16 -71.83 -1.29
CA LEU A 267 -33.87 -71.22 -1.59
C LEU A 267 -33.97 -70.06 -2.60
N GLU A 268 -34.78 -70.21 -3.65
CA GLU A 268 -35.04 -69.14 -4.61
C GLU A 268 -35.67 -67.92 -3.92
N LEU A 269 -36.65 -68.16 -3.04
CA LEU A 269 -37.34 -67.11 -2.30
C LEU A 269 -36.39 -66.37 -1.34
N VAL A 270 -35.61 -67.08 -0.51
CA VAL A 270 -34.60 -66.47 0.39
C VAL A 270 -33.59 -65.63 -0.41
N ASN A 271 -33.14 -66.14 -1.56
CA ASN A 271 -32.24 -65.42 -2.46
C ASN A 271 -32.87 -64.14 -3.04
N ASP A 272 -34.13 -64.19 -3.51
CA ASP A 272 -34.87 -63.00 -3.97
C ASP A 272 -35.04 -61.95 -2.85
N ARG A 273 -35.45 -62.38 -1.64
CA ARG A 273 -35.56 -61.48 -0.47
C ARG A 273 -34.22 -60.84 -0.13
N HIS A 274 -33.14 -61.61 -0.02
CA HIS A 274 -31.79 -61.10 0.24
C HIS A 274 -31.34 -60.09 -0.84
N ASN A 275 -31.58 -60.39 -2.12
CA ASN A 275 -31.19 -59.52 -3.24
C ASN A 275 -32.00 -58.22 -3.30
N LYS A 276 -33.24 -58.21 -2.80
CA LYS A 276 -34.05 -57.00 -2.55
C LYS A 276 -33.50 -56.17 -1.39
N ILE A 277 -33.04 -56.80 -0.32
CA ILE A 277 -32.39 -56.12 0.83
C ILE A 277 -31.09 -55.45 0.36
N VAL A 278 -30.16 -56.17 -0.28
CA VAL A 278 -28.93 -55.59 -0.85
C VAL A 278 -29.25 -54.49 -1.87
N SER A 279 -30.32 -54.65 -2.67
CA SER A 279 -30.67 -53.67 -3.70
C SER A 279 -31.25 -52.36 -3.16
N SER A 280 -31.91 -52.39 -2.00
CA SER A 280 -32.50 -51.24 -1.32
C SER A 280 -31.53 -50.56 -0.36
N ARG A 281 -30.69 -51.32 0.36
CA ARG A 281 -29.68 -50.81 1.31
C ARG A 281 -28.36 -50.34 0.63
N LYS A 282 -28.40 -49.89 -0.63
CA LYS A 282 -27.24 -49.32 -1.35
C LYS A 282 -26.86 -47.96 -0.78
N ALA A 283 -25.58 -47.77 -0.41
CA ALA A 283 -25.11 -46.51 0.14
C ALA A 283 -24.76 -45.50 -0.96
N ASN A 284 -25.17 -44.25 -0.78
CA ASN A 284 -24.73 -43.13 -1.63
C ASN A 284 -23.31 -42.72 -1.25
N THR A 285 -22.46 -42.45 -2.24
CA THR A 285 -21.07 -42.05 -2.02
C THR A 285 -20.63 -40.99 -3.02
N SER A 286 -19.48 -40.36 -2.79
CA SER A 286 -18.91 -39.40 -3.73
C SER A 286 -17.40 -39.56 -3.81
N LYS A 287 -16.97 -40.41 -4.75
CA LYS A 287 -15.55 -40.66 -5.04
C LYS A 287 -15.30 -40.53 -6.54
N VAL A 288 -14.04 -40.46 -6.92
CA VAL A 288 -13.56 -40.74 -8.28
C VAL A 288 -12.53 -41.86 -8.21
N GLY A 289 -12.41 -42.65 -9.28
CA GLY A 289 -11.53 -43.82 -9.29
C GLY A 289 -10.98 -44.17 -10.67
N HIS A 290 -9.77 -44.73 -10.66
CA HIS A 290 -9.11 -45.39 -11.79
C HIS A 290 -9.02 -46.89 -11.51
N LEU A 291 -9.15 -47.73 -12.54
CA LEU A 291 -8.95 -49.17 -12.42
C LEU A 291 -7.45 -49.50 -12.36
N LYS A 292 -7.07 -50.46 -11.49
CA LYS A 292 -5.65 -50.84 -11.30
C LYS A 292 -5.07 -51.71 -12.43
N SER A 293 -5.94 -52.43 -13.14
CA SER A 293 -5.58 -53.37 -14.21
C SER A 293 -6.73 -53.53 -15.19
N SER A 294 -6.40 -53.87 -16.45
CA SER A 294 -7.35 -54.27 -17.48
C SER A 294 -8.03 -55.62 -17.18
N ASP A 295 -7.44 -56.44 -16.31
CA ASP A 295 -8.02 -57.71 -15.83
C ASP A 295 -9.04 -57.53 -14.70
N ALA A 296 -9.21 -56.33 -14.15
CA ALA A 296 -10.20 -56.04 -13.11
C ALA A 296 -11.61 -56.38 -13.60
N LEU A 297 -12.41 -57.01 -12.73
CA LEU A 297 -13.74 -57.50 -13.09
C LEU A 297 -14.81 -56.43 -12.90
N ILE A 298 -15.60 -56.23 -13.95
CA ILE A 298 -16.78 -55.36 -14.01
C ILE A 298 -18.02 -56.26 -13.94
N TYR A 299 -18.78 -56.13 -12.86
CA TYR A 299 -19.99 -56.88 -12.58
C TYR A 299 -21.23 -56.08 -13.01
N ASN A 300 -22.15 -56.70 -13.74
CA ASN A 300 -23.39 -56.03 -14.17
C ASN A 300 -24.31 -55.72 -12.98
N ASN A 301 -24.32 -56.59 -11.97
CA ASN A 301 -25.08 -56.45 -10.73
C ASN A 301 -24.24 -57.05 -9.59
N PRO A 302 -23.95 -56.34 -8.48
CA PRO A 302 -22.98 -56.82 -7.50
C PRO A 302 -23.47 -58.07 -6.75
N VAL A 303 -24.78 -58.32 -6.67
CA VAL A 303 -25.32 -59.58 -6.11
C VAL A 303 -25.18 -60.79 -7.04
N ASN A 304 -24.89 -60.59 -8.34
CA ASN A 304 -24.71 -61.67 -9.31
C ASN A 304 -23.26 -61.70 -9.80
N LEU A 305 -22.38 -62.29 -9.01
CA LEU A 305 -20.94 -62.33 -9.24
C LEU A 305 -20.52 -63.19 -10.45
N SER A 306 -21.37 -64.08 -10.96
CA SER A 306 -21.07 -64.84 -12.18
C SER A 306 -21.28 -64.01 -13.46
N ASN A 307 -22.07 -62.94 -13.41
CA ASN A 307 -22.30 -62.03 -14.53
C ASN A 307 -21.32 -60.85 -14.53
N SER A 308 -20.09 -61.12 -14.99
CA SER A 308 -18.99 -60.15 -15.06
C SER A 308 -18.18 -60.24 -16.36
N SER A 309 -17.44 -59.17 -16.65
CA SER A 309 -16.48 -59.07 -17.76
C SER A 309 -15.17 -58.43 -17.28
N LYS A 310 -14.07 -58.61 -18.03
CA LYS A 310 -12.83 -57.86 -17.78
C LYS A 310 -12.98 -56.41 -18.25
N ALA A 311 -12.38 -55.47 -17.51
CA ALA A 311 -12.38 -54.06 -17.84
C ALA A 311 -11.74 -53.74 -19.20
N GLY A 312 -10.66 -54.42 -19.58
CA GLY A 312 -9.86 -54.08 -20.76
C GLY A 312 -9.03 -52.80 -20.58
N SER A 313 -8.09 -52.56 -21.49
CA SER A 313 -7.16 -51.42 -21.43
C SER A 313 -7.86 -50.07 -21.64
N SER A 314 -8.90 -49.99 -22.47
CA SER A 314 -9.71 -48.78 -22.70
C SER A 314 -10.56 -48.33 -21.51
N ASN A 315 -10.33 -48.91 -20.32
CA ASN A 315 -10.91 -48.48 -19.05
C ASN A 315 -9.85 -48.29 -17.94
N THR A 316 -8.55 -48.51 -18.17
CA THR A 316 -7.51 -48.26 -17.14
C THR A 316 -7.11 -46.79 -17.06
N ASP A 317 -7.19 -46.08 -18.19
CA ASP A 317 -6.61 -44.74 -18.35
C ASP A 317 -7.70 -43.63 -18.29
N GLU A 318 -8.95 -44.01 -18.02
CA GLU A 318 -10.12 -43.14 -17.83
C GLU A 318 -10.54 -43.07 -16.35
N VAL A 319 -10.78 -41.86 -15.82
CA VAL A 319 -11.35 -41.68 -14.48
C VAL A 319 -12.88 -41.88 -14.49
N PHE A 320 -13.38 -42.66 -13.55
CA PHE A 320 -14.81 -42.88 -13.32
C PHE A 320 -15.30 -42.10 -12.10
N TYR A 321 -16.54 -41.63 -12.17
CA TYR A 321 -17.28 -41.17 -11.01
C TYR A 321 -17.86 -42.38 -10.28
N ILE A 322 -17.68 -42.42 -8.97
CA ILE A 322 -18.22 -43.45 -8.08
C ILE A 322 -19.30 -42.79 -7.22
N LYS A 323 -20.55 -43.25 -7.39
CA LYS A 323 -21.73 -42.62 -6.79
C LYS A 323 -22.66 -43.54 -5.99
N ALA A 324 -22.42 -44.85 -6.03
CA ALA A 324 -23.01 -45.81 -5.09
C ALA A 324 -21.96 -46.84 -4.66
N GLU A 325 -22.12 -47.37 -3.46
CA GLU A 325 -21.34 -48.48 -2.90
C GLU A 325 -22.27 -49.53 -2.26
N ALA A 326 -21.83 -50.79 -2.24
CA ALA A 326 -22.57 -51.92 -1.68
C ALA A 326 -21.59 -52.95 -1.09
N THR A 327 -21.92 -53.51 0.07
CA THR A 327 -21.14 -54.58 0.72
C THR A 327 -21.83 -55.91 0.51
N ILE A 328 -21.08 -56.92 0.03
CA ILE A 328 -21.56 -58.28 -0.24
C ILE A 328 -20.46 -59.26 0.14
N ASN A 329 -20.78 -60.24 0.98
CA ASN A 329 -19.86 -61.27 1.47
C ASN A 329 -18.53 -60.68 1.99
N GLY A 330 -18.64 -59.59 2.76
CA GLY A 330 -17.53 -58.84 3.36
C GLY A 330 -16.78 -57.89 2.42
N LYS A 331 -17.11 -57.86 1.13
CA LYS A 331 -16.40 -57.07 0.11
C LYS A 331 -17.22 -55.88 -0.36
N VAL A 332 -16.57 -54.72 -0.44
CA VAL A 332 -17.16 -53.47 -0.95
C VAL A 332 -17.02 -53.40 -2.47
N TYR A 333 -18.14 -53.15 -3.15
CA TYR A 333 -18.24 -52.92 -4.59
C TYR A 333 -18.66 -51.48 -4.86
N TYR A 334 -18.03 -50.84 -5.85
CA TYR A 334 -18.28 -49.46 -6.26
C TYR A 334 -18.90 -49.41 -7.65
N LEU A 335 -19.97 -48.63 -7.80
CA LEU A 335 -20.61 -48.37 -9.10
C LEU A 335 -19.81 -47.33 -9.90
N LEU A 336 -19.15 -47.79 -10.97
CA LEU A 336 -18.38 -46.97 -11.90
C LEU A 336 -19.30 -46.33 -12.95
N SER A 337 -19.15 -45.02 -13.16
CA SER A 337 -19.90 -44.26 -14.16
C SER A 337 -19.07 -43.18 -14.84
N ARG A 338 -19.23 -43.03 -16.16
CA ARG A 338 -18.58 -41.97 -16.96
C ARG A 338 -19.19 -40.58 -16.74
N LYS A 339 -20.39 -40.51 -16.16
CA LYS A 339 -21.09 -39.27 -15.78
C LYS A 339 -21.28 -39.25 -14.25
N PRO A 340 -21.44 -38.08 -13.59
CA PRO A 340 -21.49 -37.98 -12.13
C PRO A 340 -22.83 -38.42 -11.50
N ASN A 341 -23.41 -39.55 -11.95
CA ASN A 341 -24.68 -40.10 -11.48
C ASN A 341 -24.73 -41.63 -11.67
N THR A 342 -25.69 -42.28 -11.01
CA THR A 342 -25.85 -43.75 -10.92
C THR A 342 -26.70 -44.38 -12.04
N LYS A 343 -27.16 -43.61 -13.04
CA LYS A 343 -28.08 -44.09 -14.09
C LYS A 343 -27.50 -44.01 -15.50
N ASN A 344 -26.89 -42.89 -15.87
CA ASN A 344 -26.48 -42.58 -17.23
C ASN A 344 -24.97 -42.73 -17.40
N GLY A 345 -24.51 -43.57 -18.34
CA GLY A 345 -23.08 -43.79 -18.59
C GLY A 345 -22.39 -44.67 -17.56
N VAL A 346 -23.16 -45.48 -16.82
CA VAL A 346 -22.66 -46.56 -15.97
C VAL A 346 -21.81 -47.53 -16.80
N LEU A 347 -20.66 -47.93 -16.26
CA LEU A 347 -19.83 -49.02 -16.80
C LEU A 347 -20.19 -50.36 -16.14
N GLY A 348 -20.46 -50.34 -14.83
CA GLY A 348 -20.77 -51.51 -14.01
C GLY A 348 -20.22 -51.35 -12.60
N TRP A 349 -20.23 -52.41 -11.82
CA TRP A 349 -19.66 -52.44 -10.47
C TRP A 349 -18.27 -53.06 -10.50
N ALA A 350 -17.31 -52.51 -9.75
CA ALA A 350 -15.98 -53.10 -9.56
C ALA A 350 -15.65 -53.15 -8.06
N LYS A 351 -14.80 -54.08 -7.63
CA LYS A 351 -14.43 -54.18 -6.22
C LYS A 351 -13.58 -52.99 -5.78
N ALA A 352 -13.68 -52.61 -4.50
CA ALA A 352 -12.78 -51.64 -3.88
C ALA A 352 -11.29 -52.04 -3.98
N GLU A 353 -10.98 -53.34 -3.90
CA GLU A 353 -9.61 -53.86 -4.03
C GLU A 353 -8.99 -53.61 -5.42
N ASP A 354 -9.80 -53.48 -6.47
CA ASP A 354 -9.35 -53.31 -7.87
C ASP A 354 -9.17 -51.83 -8.31
N LEU A 355 -9.47 -50.86 -7.42
CA LEU A 355 -9.55 -49.43 -7.75
C LEU A 355 -8.53 -48.57 -6.99
N ARG A 356 -8.00 -47.53 -7.65
CA ARG A 356 -7.34 -46.38 -7.02
C ARG A 356 -8.39 -45.29 -6.84
N ILE A 357 -8.82 -45.02 -5.60
CA ILE A 357 -9.94 -44.11 -5.31
C ILE A 357 -9.53 -42.88 -4.51
N HIS A 358 -10.24 -41.77 -4.74
CA HIS A 358 -10.18 -40.55 -3.94
C HIS A 358 -11.58 -40.01 -3.68
N ASN A 359 -11.84 -39.53 -2.46
CA ASN A 359 -13.07 -38.79 -2.15
C ASN A 359 -13.14 -37.52 -3.02
N HIS A 360 -14.34 -37.23 -3.54
CA HIS A 360 -14.63 -36.14 -4.46
C HIS A 360 -15.70 -35.23 -3.85
N VAL A 361 -15.32 -33.99 -3.58
CA VAL A 361 -16.17 -32.96 -2.97
C VAL A 361 -16.26 -31.73 -3.89
N GLY A 362 -17.47 -31.23 -4.13
CA GLY A 362 -17.66 -29.92 -4.77
C GLY A 362 -17.42 -28.81 -3.74
N ILE A 363 -16.57 -27.84 -4.06
CA ILE A 363 -16.23 -26.73 -3.18
C ILE A 363 -17.08 -25.50 -3.49
N ASP A 364 -17.08 -25.06 -4.75
CA ASP A 364 -17.88 -23.92 -5.21
C ASP A 364 -18.21 -24.00 -6.71
N THR A 365 -19.13 -23.14 -7.15
CA THR A 365 -19.42 -22.85 -8.57
C THR A 365 -19.20 -21.36 -8.88
N GLU A 366 -18.26 -20.73 -8.17
CA GLU A 366 -18.01 -19.29 -8.30
C GLU A 366 -17.19 -18.99 -9.56
N SER A 367 -17.50 -17.87 -10.22
CA SER A 367 -16.72 -17.39 -11.36
C SER A 367 -15.45 -16.72 -10.88
N LYS A 368 -14.29 -17.34 -11.13
CA LYS A 368 -12.97 -16.83 -10.74
C LYS A 368 -12.06 -16.80 -11.97
N SER A 369 -11.19 -15.79 -12.06
CA SER A 369 -10.25 -15.64 -13.18
C SER A 369 -8.82 -15.94 -12.73
N PHE A 370 -8.22 -16.94 -13.35
CA PHE A 370 -6.81 -17.30 -13.18
C PHE A 370 -6.06 -17.12 -14.51
N ILE A 371 -4.75 -17.24 -14.46
CA ILE A 371 -3.85 -17.35 -15.61
C ILE A 371 -3.16 -18.71 -15.55
N VAL A 372 -3.00 -19.39 -16.69
CA VAL A 372 -2.19 -20.61 -16.79
C VAL A 372 -0.69 -20.28 -16.66
N ASN A 373 0.03 -20.95 -15.76
CA ASN A 373 1.47 -20.68 -15.50
C ASN A 373 2.43 -21.41 -16.47
N GLY A 374 1.88 -22.29 -17.30
CA GLY A 374 2.60 -23.01 -18.36
C GLY A 374 3.05 -24.42 -17.99
N ASN A 375 2.75 -24.91 -16.79
CA ASN A 375 3.15 -26.24 -16.33
C ASN A 375 2.00 -27.24 -16.44
N GLY A 376 2.32 -28.52 -16.68
CA GLY A 376 1.36 -29.63 -16.53
C GLY A 376 0.37 -29.84 -17.69
N LYS A 377 -0.68 -30.61 -17.38
CA LYS A 377 -1.74 -31.09 -18.30
C LYS A 377 -3.10 -30.48 -17.94
N ALA A 378 -4.04 -30.47 -18.89
CA ALA A 378 -5.45 -30.15 -18.66
C ALA A 378 -6.38 -31.25 -19.21
N PHE A 379 -7.51 -31.48 -18.54
CA PHE A 379 -8.34 -32.69 -18.70
C PHE A 379 -9.83 -32.39 -18.94
N ASN A 380 -10.59 -33.36 -19.48
CA ASN A 380 -12.05 -33.27 -19.66
C ASN A 380 -12.84 -33.68 -18.39
N LYS A 381 -12.19 -34.35 -17.44
CA LYS A 381 -12.72 -34.75 -16.13
C LYS A 381 -11.77 -34.34 -15.00
N VAL A 382 -12.30 -34.19 -13.79
CA VAL A 382 -11.51 -33.93 -12.58
C VAL A 382 -10.63 -35.15 -12.27
N TRP A 383 -9.35 -34.95 -11.97
CA TRP A 383 -8.37 -36.03 -11.76
C TRP A 383 -8.35 -37.09 -12.89
N GLY A 384 -8.51 -36.62 -14.13
CA GLY A 384 -8.48 -37.44 -15.34
C GLY A 384 -7.16 -38.19 -15.55
N GLY A 385 -7.24 -39.34 -16.22
CA GLY A 385 -6.07 -40.08 -16.71
C GLY A 385 -5.67 -39.64 -18.12
N ASP A 386 -4.86 -40.43 -18.82
CA ASP A 386 -4.36 -40.05 -20.13
C ASP A 386 -5.47 -40.02 -21.21
N ASP A 387 -6.48 -40.92 -21.16
CA ASP A 387 -7.71 -40.86 -21.98
C ASP A 387 -8.61 -39.64 -21.68
N ASN A 388 -8.24 -38.83 -20.68
CA ASN A 388 -9.00 -37.66 -20.29
C ASN A 388 -8.28 -36.35 -20.62
N ILE A 389 -7.10 -36.40 -21.26
CA ILE A 389 -6.35 -35.19 -21.61
C ILE A 389 -7.03 -34.40 -22.74
N VAL A 390 -7.05 -33.08 -22.57
CA VAL A 390 -7.45 -32.10 -23.61
C VAL A 390 -6.24 -31.28 -24.07
N TYR A 391 -5.27 -31.04 -23.18
CA TYR A 391 -3.98 -30.41 -23.50
C TYR A 391 -2.85 -31.17 -22.78
N HIS A 392 -1.96 -31.82 -23.55
CA HIS A 392 -0.83 -32.61 -23.02
C HIS A 392 0.30 -31.76 -22.43
N ASP A 393 0.37 -30.49 -22.82
CA ASP A 393 1.36 -29.51 -22.37
C ASP A 393 0.68 -28.13 -22.30
N LEU A 394 0.75 -27.50 -21.13
CA LEU A 394 0.22 -26.16 -20.90
C LEU A 394 1.18 -25.01 -21.26
N SER A 395 2.43 -25.28 -21.66
CA SER A 395 3.45 -24.25 -21.97
C SER A 395 2.98 -23.24 -23.02
N LYS A 396 2.32 -23.74 -24.08
CA LYS A 396 1.74 -22.95 -25.19
C LYS A 396 0.56 -22.06 -24.75
N TYR A 397 0.01 -22.34 -23.59
CA TYR A 397 -1.09 -21.59 -22.97
C TYR A 397 -0.62 -20.74 -21.77
N LYS A 398 0.69 -20.67 -21.51
CA LYS A 398 1.26 -19.79 -20.50
C LYS A 398 0.82 -18.33 -20.71
N TYR A 399 0.43 -17.68 -19.63
CA TYR A 399 -0.13 -16.33 -19.60
C TYR A 399 -1.49 -16.15 -20.34
N LYS A 400 -2.22 -17.23 -20.66
CA LYS A 400 -3.61 -17.14 -21.14
C LYS A 400 -4.59 -17.16 -19.96
N ASP A 401 -5.65 -16.35 -20.10
CA ASP A 401 -6.83 -16.37 -19.22
C ASP A 401 -7.42 -17.78 -19.11
N PHE A 402 -7.70 -18.19 -17.87
CA PHE A 402 -8.51 -19.35 -17.54
C PHE A 402 -9.65 -18.91 -16.61
N LYS A 403 -10.84 -18.78 -17.20
CA LYS A 403 -12.05 -18.34 -16.49
C LYS A 403 -12.81 -19.57 -16.00
N ILE A 404 -12.81 -19.76 -14.70
CA ILE A 404 -13.35 -20.94 -14.05
C ILE A 404 -14.81 -20.74 -13.65
N ASN A 405 -15.55 -21.83 -13.54
CA ASN A 405 -16.96 -21.85 -13.13
C ASN A 405 -17.29 -23.05 -12.20
N LYS A 406 -16.27 -23.78 -11.72
CA LYS A 406 -16.39 -24.76 -10.65
C LYS A 406 -15.04 -25.05 -10.00
N THR A 407 -15.08 -25.24 -8.69
CA THR A 407 -13.97 -25.74 -7.88
C THR A 407 -14.37 -27.09 -7.28
N GLU A 408 -13.56 -28.13 -7.48
CA GLU A 408 -13.73 -29.46 -6.88
C GLU A 408 -12.43 -29.86 -6.15
N LYS A 409 -12.58 -30.62 -5.06
CA LYS A 409 -11.48 -31.23 -4.32
C LYS A 409 -11.50 -32.74 -4.55
N VAL A 410 -10.35 -33.29 -4.94
CA VAL A 410 -10.13 -34.73 -5.11
C VAL A 410 -8.96 -35.15 -4.23
N GLY A 411 -9.25 -35.98 -3.21
CA GLY A 411 -8.28 -36.28 -2.16
C GLY A 411 -7.88 -34.99 -1.43
N ASN A 412 -6.60 -34.63 -1.48
CA ASN A 412 -6.09 -33.38 -0.92
C ASN A 412 -6.03 -32.21 -1.92
N ASN A 413 -6.14 -32.47 -3.22
CA ASN A 413 -5.82 -31.50 -4.28
C ASN A 413 -7.07 -30.74 -4.75
N ILE A 414 -6.92 -29.43 -5.01
CA ILE A 414 -7.94 -28.60 -5.63
C ILE A 414 -7.77 -28.60 -7.15
N TRP A 415 -8.91 -28.76 -7.83
CA TRP A 415 -9.04 -28.72 -9.27
C TRP A 415 -10.07 -27.67 -9.67
N TYR A 416 -9.78 -26.94 -10.74
CA TYR A 416 -10.63 -25.89 -11.25
C TYR A 416 -11.13 -26.25 -12.65
N ARG A 417 -12.44 -26.13 -12.88
CA ARG A 417 -13.07 -26.27 -14.20
C ARG A 417 -13.30 -24.90 -14.80
N GLY A 418 -12.82 -24.67 -16.01
CA GLY A 418 -13.01 -23.41 -16.71
C GLY A 418 -12.95 -23.55 -18.21
N VAL A 419 -13.06 -22.42 -18.92
CA VAL A 419 -12.83 -22.35 -20.36
C VAL A 419 -11.40 -21.87 -20.62
N LEU A 420 -10.62 -22.68 -21.32
CA LEU A 420 -9.31 -22.32 -21.86
C LEU A 420 -9.37 -22.45 -23.39
N GLN A 421 -9.09 -21.37 -24.11
CA GLN A 421 -9.07 -21.34 -25.60
C GLN A 421 -10.30 -22.02 -26.25
N GLY A 422 -11.49 -21.72 -25.72
CA GLY A 422 -12.77 -22.24 -26.21
C GLY A 422 -13.15 -23.66 -25.73
N ARG A 423 -12.27 -24.39 -25.05
CA ARG A 423 -12.57 -25.72 -24.50
C ARG A 423 -12.81 -25.68 -22.99
N THR A 424 -13.85 -26.39 -22.54
CA THR A 424 -14.07 -26.63 -21.10
C THR A 424 -13.08 -27.68 -20.61
N VAL A 425 -12.23 -27.31 -19.65
CA VAL A 425 -11.18 -28.17 -19.10
C VAL A 425 -11.06 -28.06 -17.58
N TRP A 426 -10.55 -29.12 -16.97
CA TRP A 426 -10.08 -29.20 -15.59
C TRP A 426 -8.56 -29.00 -15.53
N ILE A 427 -8.11 -28.11 -14.64
CA ILE A 427 -6.69 -27.83 -14.39
C ILE A 427 -6.45 -27.89 -12.87
N HIS A 428 -5.33 -28.48 -12.46
CA HIS A 428 -4.90 -28.57 -11.06
C HIS A 428 -4.42 -27.19 -10.56
N GLU A 429 -4.66 -26.85 -9.29
CA GLU A 429 -4.33 -25.53 -8.72
C GLU A 429 -2.88 -25.06 -8.98
N ASN A 430 -1.89 -25.95 -8.80
CA ASN A 430 -0.46 -25.69 -9.05
C ASN A 430 -0.09 -25.26 -10.50
N PHE A 431 -1.00 -25.40 -11.47
CA PHE A 431 -0.78 -25.04 -12.88
C PHE A 431 -1.42 -23.68 -13.25
N VAL A 432 -2.05 -23.00 -12.28
CA VAL A 432 -2.68 -21.69 -12.47
C VAL A 432 -2.28 -20.69 -11.38
N GLU A 433 -2.36 -19.40 -11.71
CA GLU A 433 -1.96 -18.30 -10.84
C GLU A 433 -2.97 -17.15 -10.87
N THR A 434 -3.09 -16.40 -9.78
CA THR A 434 -3.96 -15.21 -9.74
C THR A 434 -3.23 -13.99 -10.30
N GLN A 435 -3.72 -13.42 -11.40
CA GLN A 435 -3.30 -12.08 -11.83
C GLN A 435 -3.80 -11.04 -10.81
N LYS A 436 -2.89 -10.27 -10.20
CA LYS A 436 -3.27 -9.17 -9.30
C LYS A 436 -2.87 -7.84 -9.91
N GLU A 437 -3.84 -7.18 -10.53
CA GLU A 437 -3.68 -5.83 -11.08
C GLU A 437 -3.93 -4.75 -10.01
N GLN A 438 -3.20 -3.65 -10.09
CA GLN A 438 -3.29 -2.53 -9.15
C GLN A 438 -3.12 -1.19 -9.88
N LYS A 439 -3.78 -0.15 -9.35
CA LYS A 439 -3.49 1.24 -9.74
C LYS A 439 -2.12 1.63 -9.20
N THR A 440 -1.38 2.45 -9.95
CA THR A 440 -0.09 3.01 -9.53
C THR A 440 0.08 4.40 -10.14
N SER A 441 1.14 5.13 -9.78
CA SER A 441 1.50 6.38 -10.47
C SER A 441 3.00 6.54 -10.49
N LYS A 442 3.59 6.19 -11.64
CA LYS A 442 5.00 6.34 -11.95
C LYS A 442 5.19 7.01 -13.32
N LEU A 443 6.39 7.51 -13.54
CA LEU A 443 6.96 7.65 -14.88
C LEU A 443 8.06 6.60 -15.06
N GLY A 444 8.32 6.20 -16.30
CA GLY A 444 9.36 5.22 -16.61
C GLY A 444 9.97 5.37 -18.00
N HIS A 445 11.27 5.12 -18.08
CA HIS A 445 12.05 4.98 -19.31
C HIS A 445 12.32 3.49 -19.59
N ILE A 446 12.37 3.11 -20.86
CA ILE A 446 12.71 1.75 -21.31
C ILE A 446 14.23 1.63 -21.40
N LYS A 447 14.83 0.63 -20.74
CA LYS A 447 16.29 0.59 -20.51
C LYS A 447 17.16 0.40 -21.77
N ASN A 448 16.63 -0.20 -22.83
CA ASN A 448 17.27 -0.36 -24.13
C ASN A 448 16.21 -0.70 -25.20
N LYS A 449 16.62 -0.74 -26.47
CA LYS A 449 15.75 -1.00 -27.63
C LYS A 449 15.23 -2.45 -27.71
N ASP A 450 15.88 -3.39 -27.05
CA ASP A 450 15.60 -4.83 -27.11
C ASP A 450 14.60 -5.30 -26.03
N VAL A 451 14.13 -4.38 -25.18
CA VAL A 451 13.07 -4.67 -24.19
C VAL A 451 11.76 -5.02 -24.90
N LYS A 452 11.18 -6.15 -24.52
CA LYS A 452 9.86 -6.62 -25.00
C LYS A 452 8.71 -5.83 -24.36
N ILE A 453 7.82 -5.33 -25.21
CA ILE A 453 6.52 -4.74 -24.88
C ILE A 453 5.44 -5.74 -25.33
N TYR A 454 4.61 -6.18 -24.39
CA TYR A 454 3.59 -7.21 -24.61
C TYR A 454 2.19 -6.59 -24.61
N GLU A 455 1.34 -6.91 -25.59
CA GLU A 455 -0.07 -6.45 -25.58
C GLU A 455 -0.84 -7.08 -24.42
N SER A 456 -0.68 -8.40 -24.25
CA SER A 456 -1.18 -9.18 -23.10
C SER A 456 0.01 -9.61 -22.23
N ILE A 457 -0.11 -9.50 -20.89
CA ILE A 457 1.02 -9.66 -19.96
C ILE A 457 1.79 -10.97 -20.20
N GLY A 458 3.08 -10.87 -20.54
CA GLY A 458 3.96 -12.03 -20.71
C GLY A 458 3.69 -12.92 -21.93
N ASN A 459 2.63 -12.66 -22.70
CA ASN A 459 2.30 -13.42 -23.91
C ASN A 459 3.32 -13.14 -25.02
N GLU A 460 4.35 -13.99 -25.11
CA GLU A 460 5.47 -13.87 -26.06
C GLU A 460 5.02 -13.71 -27.52
N ASN A 461 3.92 -14.33 -27.93
CA ASN A 461 3.34 -14.18 -29.27
C ASN A 461 2.72 -12.80 -29.54
N SER A 462 2.69 -11.90 -28.54
CA SER A 462 2.32 -10.48 -28.67
C SER A 462 3.44 -9.53 -28.21
N ALA A 463 4.68 -10.04 -28.12
CA ALA A 463 5.84 -9.27 -27.71
C ALA A 463 6.46 -8.54 -28.92
N ASN A 464 6.32 -7.22 -28.94
CA ASN A 464 7.04 -6.34 -29.86
C ASN A 464 8.28 -5.76 -29.16
N LEU A 465 9.39 -5.57 -29.87
CA LEU A 465 10.55 -4.86 -29.31
C LEU A 465 10.23 -3.37 -29.14
N ALA A 466 10.92 -2.71 -28.21
CA ALA A 466 10.78 -1.28 -27.98
C ALA A 466 11.25 -0.47 -29.20
N GLY A 467 12.47 -0.74 -29.67
CA GLY A 467 13.14 0.11 -30.67
C GLY A 467 13.61 1.44 -30.08
N GLU A 468 14.51 2.12 -30.79
CA GLU A 468 15.20 3.33 -30.29
C GLU A 468 14.23 4.49 -30.00
N LYS A 469 13.24 4.70 -30.89
CA LYS A 469 12.13 5.65 -30.73
C LYS A 469 11.22 5.40 -29.50
N ARG A 470 11.41 4.29 -28.78
CA ARG A 470 10.75 4.01 -27.50
C ARG A 470 11.72 3.90 -26.32
N SER A 471 13.01 3.61 -26.51
CA SER A 471 13.99 3.74 -25.42
C SER A 471 14.22 5.20 -25.01
N ASN A 472 14.13 6.12 -25.97
CA ASN A 472 14.46 7.53 -25.76
C ASN A 472 13.31 8.37 -25.18
N LYS A 473 12.22 7.72 -24.71
CA LYS A 473 10.97 8.36 -24.27
C LYS A 473 10.57 7.97 -22.85
N VAL A 474 10.04 8.93 -22.11
CA VAL A 474 9.34 8.70 -20.85
C VAL A 474 7.87 8.33 -21.08
N TYR A 475 7.40 7.31 -20.35
CA TYR A 475 6.03 6.84 -20.36
C TYR A 475 5.36 7.03 -19.00
N TYR A 476 4.06 7.28 -19.02
CA TYR A 476 3.22 7.19 -17.84
C TYR A 476 2.93 5.73 -17.51
N ILE A 477 3.10 5.37 -16.24
CA ILE A 477 2.73 4.06 -15.71
C ILE A 477 1.63 4.28 -14.68
N LYS A 478 0.40 3.91 -15.06
CA LYS A 478 -0.82 4.10 -14.24
C LYS A 478 -1.47 2.80 -13.77
N LYS A 479 -0.97 1.66 -14.26
CA LYS A 479 -1.39 0.31 -13.88
C LYS A 479 -0.15 -0.58 -13.71
N GLN A 480 -0.17 -1.43 -12.69
CA GLN A 480 0.83 -2.47 -12.47
C GLN A 480 0.12 -3.82 -12.26
N ALA A 481 0.84 -4.92 -12.49
CA ALA A 481 0.33 -6.26 -12.25
C ALA A 481 1.45 -7.15 -11.70
N LYS A 482 1.06 -8.15 -10.91
CA LYS A 482 1.95 -9.24 -10.48
C LYS A 482 1.37 -10.59 -10.93
N ILE A 483 2.25 -11.45 -11.46
CA ILE A 483 2.01 -12.85 -11.81
C ILE A 483 3.19 -13.63 -11.23
N GLY A 484 2.93 -14.60 -10.35
CA GLY A 484 3.95 -15.31 -9.59
C GLY A 484 4.90 -14.36 -8.84
N SER A 485 6.19 -14.45 -9.18
CA SER A 485 7.24 -13.53 -8.71
C SER A 485 7.42 -12.30 -9.61
N GLU A 486 7.04 -12.36 -10.90
CA GLU A 486 7.25 -11.29 -11.86
C GLU A 486 6.26 -10.13 -11.67
N SER A 487 6.76 -8.90 -11.86
CA SER A 487 5.97 -7.67 -11.83
C SER A 487 6.04 -6.97 -13.18
N PHE A 488 4.91 -6.45 -13.65
CA PHE A 488 4.76 -5.78 -14.94
C PHE A 488 4.13 -4.39 -14.77
N TYR A 489 4.50 -3.48 -15.65
CA TYR A 489 3.98 -2.11 -15.73
C TYR A 489 3.34 -1.85 -17.09
N LEU A 490 2.14 -1.28 -17.09
CA LEU A 490 1.45 -0.84 -18.29
C LEU A 490 1.94 0.57 -18.63
N ILE A 491 2.68 0.70 -19.74
CA ILE A 491 3.19 1.98 -20.24
C ILE A 491 2.19 2.65 -21.20
N SER A 492 2.09 3.97 -21.09
CA SER A 492 1.24 4.81 -21.93
C SER A 492 1.93 6.14 -22.25
N GLU A 493 1.72 6.68 -23.45
CA GLU A 493 2.15 8.05 -23.79
C GLU A 493 1.27 9.13 -23.14
N GLN A 494 0.08 8.76 -22.64
CA GLN A 494 -0.86 9.64 -21.93
C GLN A 494 -0.95 9.28 -20.43
N PRO A 495 -1.37 10.20 -19.53
CA PRO A 495 -1.49 9.93 -18.09
C PRO A 495 -2.68 9.02 -17.70
N SER A 496 -2.99 8.01 -18.52
CA SER A 496 -4.13 7.09 -18.43
C SER A 496 -3.69 5.63 -18.53
N SER A 497 -4.45 4.72 -17.90
CA SER A 497 -4.31 3.26 -18.06
C SER A 497 -5.25 2.67 -19.11
N LYS A 498 -5.89 3.52 -19.93
CA LYS A 498 -6.80 3.15 -21.03
C LYS A 498 -6.39 3.84 -22.34
N ASN A 499 -6.13 5.13 -22.29
CA ASN A 499 -5.83 5.96 -23.47
C ASN A 499 -4.30 6.05 -23.64
N GLY A 500 -3.82 6.08 -24.89
CA GLY A 500 -2.39 6.17 -25.22
C GLY A 500 -1.54 4.95 -24.81
N VAL A 501 -2.18 3.84 -24.43
CA VAL A 501 -1.51 2.63 -23.93
C VAL A 501 -0.68 1.99 -25.04
N ILE A 502 0.59 1.69 -24.73
CA ILE A 502 1.55 1.06 -25.65
C ILE A 502 1.72 -0.44 -25.35
N GLY A 503 1.56 -0.84 -24.08
CA GLY A 503 1.58 -2.26 -23.68
C GLY A 503 2.20 -2.48 -22.30
N TRP A 504 2.34 -3.74 -21.91
CA TRP A 504 2.97 -4.17 -20.68
C TRP A 504 4.47 -4.41 -20.86
N VAL A 505 5.27 -4.02 -19.88
CA VAL A 505 6.71 -4.28 -19.84
C VAL A 505 7.07 -4.84 -18.46
N LYS A 506 8.05 -5.76 -18.39
CA LYS A 506 8.54 -6.28 -17.11
C LYS A 506 9.19 -5.15 -16.30
N ALA A 507 8.82 -5.03 -15.03
CA ALA A 507 9.21 -3.91 -14.16
C ALA A 507 10.73 -3.78 -13.97
N LYS A 508 11.49 -4.88 -14.12
CA LYS A 508 12.96 -4.90 -14.10
C LYS A 508 13.62 -4.26 -15.32
N ASP A 509 12.91 -4.19 -16.45
CA ASP A 509 13.43 -3.73 -17.75
C ASP A 509 13.09 -2.24 -18.00
N LEU A 510 12.46 -1.59 -17.01
CA LEU A 510 12.17 -0.16 -16.95
C LEU A 510 12.99 0.52 -15.83
N SER A 511 13.43 1.75 -16.08
CA SER A 511 13.91 2.66 -15.03
C SER A 511 12.73 3.54 -14.61
N THR A 512 12.28 3.48 -13.34
CA THR A 512 11.02 4.12 -12.92
C THR A 512 11.13 5.00 -11.68
N HIS A 513 10.33 6.08 -11.65
CA HIS A 513 10.21 7.01 -10.54
C HIS A 513 8.75 7.24 -10.18
N VAL A 514 8.46 7.40 -8.87
CA VAL A 514 7.12 7.74 -8.38
C VAL A 514 6.71 9.12 -8.91
N HIS A 515 5.49 9.22 -9.43
CA HIS A 515 4.96 10.42 -10.06
C HIS A 515 3.73 10.93 -9.31
N LYS A 516 3.78 12.16 -8.81
CA LYS A 516 2.66 12.83 -8.13
C LYS A 516 2.46 14.25 -8.67
N GLY A 517 1.21 14.65 -8.86
CA GLY A 517 0.87 16.08 -8.95
C GLY A 517 1.06 16.75 -7.59
N VAL A 518 1.55 17.98 -7.57
CA VAL A 518 1.84 18.77 -6.36
C VAL A 518 0.81 19.89 -6.22
N ASP A 519 0.65 20.72 -7.26
CA ASP A 519 -0.37 21.76 -7.31
C ASP A 519 -0.77 22.12 -8.75
N THR A 520 -1.88 22.84 -8.90
CA THR A 520 -2.32 23.50 -10.15
C THR A 520 -2.40 25.02 -9.96
N LYS A 521 -1.56 25.60 -9.09
CA LYS A 521 -1.58 27.04 -8.80
C LYS A 521 -0.81 27.76 -9.89
N SER A 522 -1.46 28.73 -10.55
CA SER A 522 -0.79 29.59 -11.52
C SER A 522 0.36 30.35 -10.86
N LYS A 523 1.54 30.36 -11.50
CA LYS A 523 2.73 31.09 -11.03
C LYS A 523 3.63 31.44 -12.21
N THR A 524 4.15 32.66 -12.24
CA THR A 524 5.14 33.07 -13.25
C THR A 524 6.55 32.80 -12.73
N LEU A 525 7.30 31.97 -13.44
CA LEU A 525 8.74 31.76 -13.23
C LEU A 525 9.51 32.33 -14.41
N HIS A 526 10.81 32.55 -14.27
CA HIS A 526 11.68 33.04 -15.34
C HIS A 526 12.76 32.00 -15.66
N ILE A 527 13.05 31.80 -16.95
CA ILE A 527 14.04 30.83 -17.44
C ILE A 527 15.47 31.31 -17.14
N LYS A 528 16.34 30.41 -16.65
CA LYS A 528 17.74 30.75 -16.31
C LYS A 528 18.73 30.74 -17.48
N GLY A 529 18.36 30.24 -18.65
CA GLY A 529 19.29 30.03 -19.76
C GLY A 529 20.12 28.74 -19.67
N THR A 530 19.65 27.73 -18.93
CA THR A 530 20.35 26.45 -18.71
C THR A 530 19.39 25.28 -18.73
N GLY A 531 19.85 24.11 -19.17
CA GLY A 531 19.04 22.89 -19.23
C GLY A 531 18.02 22.89 -20.37
N ASN A 532 17.06 21.96 -20.28
CA ASN A 532 16.13 21.63 -21.36
C ASN A 532 14.66 21.69 -20.91
N ALA A 533 13.78 21.90 -21.89
CA ALA A 533 12.33 21.82 -21.77
C ALA A 533 11.79 20.60 -22.53
N TYR A 534 10.87 19.85 -21.93
CA TYR A 534 10.38 18.58 -22.45
C TYR A 534 8.84 18.56 -22.54
N SER A 535 8.28 17.74 -23.44
CA SER A 535 6.84 17.53 -23.60
C SER A 535 6.20 16.77 -22.41
N LYS A 536 7.02 16.09 -21.61
CA LYS A 536 6.64 15.40 -20.36
C LYS A 536 7.69 15.67 -19.26
N ALA A 537 7.28 15.67 -18.00
CA ALA A 537 8.24 15.72 -16.88
C ALA A 537 9.21 14.53 -16.95
N TRP A 538 10.51 14.74 -16.71
CA TRP A 538 11.54 13.71 -16.85
C TRP A 538 11.55 13.02 -18.22
N GLY A 539 11.25 13.78 -19.29
CA GLY A 539 11.36 13.35 -20.68
C GLY A 539 12.78 12.91 -21.07
N GLY A 540 12.87 12.10 -22.12
CA GLY A 540 14.12 11.75 -22.79
C GLY A 540 14.35 12.61 -24.03
N ASP A 541 15.29 12.21 -24.88
CA ASP A 541 15.66 12.96 -26.08
C ASP A 541 14.50 13.06 -27.08
N ASP A 542 13.70 11.99 -27.23
CA ASP A 542 12.48 11.96 -28.05
C ASP A 542 11.28 12.69 -27.38
N ASP A 543 11.46 13.26 -26.18
CA ASP A 543 10.51 14.16 -25.52
C ASP A 543 10.96 15.63 -25.52
N LEU A 544 12.16 15.95 -26.03
CA LEU A 544 12.75 17.29 -26.02
C LEU A 544 11.92 18.28 -26.85
N VAL A 545 11.77 19.52 -26.36
CA VAL A 545 11.07 20.62 -27.05
C VAL A 545 12.00 21.81 -27.28
N TYR A 546 12.72 22.26 -26.24
CA TYR A 546 13.67 23.38 -26.34
C TYR A 546 14.95 23.13 -25.52
N ASN A 547 16.09 23.61 -26.03
CA ASN A 547 17.25 23.95 -25.22
C ASN A 547 17.03 25.35 -24.63
N LEU A 548 17.12 25.51 -23.32
CA LEU A 548 16.70 26.76 -22.65
C LEU A 548 17.70 27.91 -22.78
N SER A 549 18.88 27.72 -23.40
CA SER A 549 19.89 28.77 -23.59
C SER A 549 19.35 30.02 -24.29
N GLU A 550 18.53 29.83 -25.33
CA GLU A 550 17.96 30.91 -26.16
C GLU A 550 16.69 31.53 -25.55
N HIS A 551 16.16 30.92 -24.49
CA HIS A 551 14.96 31.37 -23.80
C HIS A 551 15.27 32.06 -22.46
N ALA A 552 16.55 32.36 -22.18
CA ALA A 552 16.98 33.02 -20.95
C ALA A 552 16.19 34.31 -20.65
N GLY A 553 15.81 34.51 -19.40
CA GLY A 553 15.01 35.68 -18.96
C GLY A 553 13.51 35.61 -19.30
N LYS A 554 13.07 34.80 -20.27
CA LYS A 554 11.65 34.68 -20.65
C LYS A 554 10.77 34.16 -19.51
N GLU A 555 9.49 34.54 -19.53
CA GLU A 555 8.48 34.05 -18.60
C GLU A 555 8.01 32.62 -18.95
N LEU A 556 8.07 31.72 -17.97
CA LEU A 556 7.32 30.46 -17.97
C LEU A 556 6.03 30.66 -17.19
N LYS A 557 4.88 30.60 -17.88
CA LYS A 557 3.55 30.69 -17.26
C LYS A 557 3.12 29.31 -16.78
N VAL A 558 3.56 28.95 -15.56
CA VAL A 558 3.33 27.64 -14.95
C VAL A 558 1.87 27.50 -14.52
N ASN A 559 1.22 26.43 -14.94
CA ASN A 559 -0.17 26.10 -14.60
C ASN A 559 -0.31 24.77 -13.83
N LYS A 560 0.79 24.02 -13.67
CA LYS A 560 0.82 22.78 -12.87
C LYS A 560 2.23 22.49 -12.37
N THR A 561 2.32 21.99 -11.15
CA THR A 561 3.55 21.52 -10.52
C THR A 561 3.44 20.02 -10.29
N GLU A 562 4.46 19.27 -10.66
CA GLU A 562 4.54 17.82 -10.50
C GLU A 562 5.87 17.42 -9.85
N SER A 563 5.91 16.22 -9.29
CA SER A 563 7.11 15.61 -8.71
C SER A 563 7.37 14.25 -9.34
N VAL A 564 8.64 14.02 -9.69
CA VAL A 564 9.14 12.76 -10.26
C VAL A 564 10.32 12.30 -9.42
N GLY A 565 10.12 11.27 -8.61
CA GLY A 565 11.09 10.85 -7.60
C GLY A 565 11.26 11.93 -6.51
N LYS A 566 12.45 12.54 -6.43
CA LYS A 566 12.74 13.70 -5.57
C LYS A 566 12.68 15.05 -6.30
N ASN A 567 12.50 15.03 -7.62
CA ASN A 567 12.69 16.20 -8.49
C ASN A 567 11.37 16.91 -8.76
N THR A 568 11.37 18.24 -8.71
CA THR A 568 10.19 19.08 -8.99
C THR A 568 10.21 19.54 -10.44
N TRP A 569 9.07 19.42 -11.11
CA TRP A 569 8.87 19.79 -12.51
C TRP A 569 7.70 20.76 -12.62
N TYR A 570 7.88 21.82 -13.38
CA TYR A 570 6.87 22.83 -13.65
C TYR A 570 6.37 22.67 -15.08
N ARG A 571 5.05 22.46 -15.24
CA ARG A 571 4.37 22.52 -16.53
C ARG A 571 3.83 23.92 -16.75
N GLY A 572 4.17 24.54 -17.86
CA GLY A 572 3.68 25.85 -18.26
C GLY A 572 3.69 26.02 -19.77
N TYR A 573 3.46 27.26 -20.19
CA TYR A 573 3.67 27.67 -21.58
C TYR A 573 4.92 28.54 -21.70
N LEU A 574 5.73 28.25 -22.72
CA LEU A 574 6.92 29.01 -23.12
C LEU A 574 6.86 29.20 -24.64
N ASP A 575 6.92 30.46 -25.10
CA ASP A 575 6.80 30.83 -26.53
C ASP A 575 5.61 30.22 -27.29
N GLY A 576 4.54 29.86 -26.56
CA GLY A 576 3.31 29.26 -27.09
C GLY A 576 3.16 27.77 -26.80
N GLU A 577 4.26 27.04 -26.67
CA GLU A 577 4.25 25.58 -26.48
C GLU A 577 4.12 25.15 -25.02
N GLN A 578 3.42 24.03 -24.78
CA GLN A 578 3.24 23.47 -23.44
C GLN A 578 4.43 22.59 -23.06
N VAL A 579 5.28 23.09 -22.16
CA VAL A 579 6.52 22.43 -21.74
C VAL A 579 6.57 22.10 -20.24
N PHE A 580 7.34 21.07 -19.92
CA PHE A 580 7.78 20.72 -18.57
C PHE A 580 9.26 21.07 -18.40
N ILE A 581 9.57 21.87 -17.39
CA ILE A 581 10.93 22.32 -17.07
C ILE A 581 11.27 21.94 -15.63
N HIS A 582 12.48 21.44 -15.39
CA HIS A 582 12.94 21.07 -14.06
C HIS A 582 13.20 22.31 -13.20
N SER A 583 12.90 22.23 -11.89
CA SER A 583 12.93 23.38 -10.99
C SER A 583 14.30 24.06 -10.82
N SER A 584 15.40 23.40 -11.21
CA SER A 584 16.75 24.00 -11.20
C SER A 584 16.95 25.06 -12.28
N TYR A 585 16.21 24.99 -13.39
CA TYR A 585 16.41 25.78 -14.61
C TYR A 585 15.54 27.05 -14.66
N VAL A 586 14.80 27.31 -13.59
CA VAL A 586 13.91 28.47 -13.43
C VAL A 586 14.15 29.17 -12.10
N ALA A 587 13.82 30.45 -12.03
CA ALA A 587 13.85 31.24 -10.80
C ALA A 587 12.59 32.10 -10.65
N VAL A 588 12.28 32.48 -9.41
CA VAL A 588 11.28 33.50 -9.13
C VAL A 588 11.95 34.87 -9.27
N LYS A 589 11.42 35.73 -10.14
CA LYS A 589 11.75 37.16 -10.16
C LYS A 589 10.98 37.84 -9.04
N THR A 590 11.69 38.53 -8.14
CA THR A 590 11.06 39.35 -7.09
C THR A 590 11.45 40.80 -7.29
N GLU A 591 10.46 41.71 -7.33
CA GLU A 591 10.68 43.14 -7.56
C GLU A 591 10.30 43.95 -6.31
N SER A 592 11.01 45.04 -6.05
CA SER A 592 10.70 45.96 -4.94
C SER A 592 11.07 47.40 -5.27
N GLY A 593 10.43 48.35 -4.59
CA GLY A 593 10.83 49.75 -4.62
C GLY A 593 12.16 49.96 -3.92
N THR A 594 12.93 50.95 -4.38
CA THR A 594 14.15 51.44 -3.72
C THR A 594 14.30 52.93 -4.02
N SER A 595 15.28 53.60 -3.42
CA SER A 595 15.61 54.99 -3.78
C SER A 595 17.09 55.21 -3.67
N GLN A 596 17.76 55.07 -4.81
CA GLN A 596 19.19 55.30 -4.96
C GLN A 596 19.45 56.21 -6.16
N LEU A 597 20.68 56.71 -6.23
CA LEU A 597 21.31 57.18 -7.45
C LEU A 597 22.45 56.23 -7.79
N GLY A 598 22.80 56.11 -9.06
CA GLY A 598 23.89 55.24 -9.51
C GLY A 598 24.61 55.76 -10.75
N HIS A 599 25.92 55.49 -10.78
CA HIS A 599 26.81 55.62 -11.94
C HIS A 599 27.13 54.23 -12.49
N ILE A 600 27.40 54.13 -13.79
CA ILE A 600 27.86 52.88 -14.41
C ILE A 600 29.38 52.76 -14.29
N ASN A 601 29.89 51.56 -13.98
CA ASN A 601 31.31 51.37 -13.64
C ASN A 601 32.27 51.28 -14.85
N ASN A 602 31.76 50.96 -16.05
CA ASN A 602 32.50 50.91 -17.33
C ASN A 602 31.50 50.68 -18.50
N SER A 603 31.97 50.88 -19.74
CA SER A 603 31.18 50.69 -20.96
C SER A 603 30.71 49.25 -21.19
N ASP A 604 31.55 48.24 -20.89
CA ASP A 604 31.25 46.81 -21.07
C ASP A 604 30.08 46.28 -20.23
N VAL A 605 29.50 47.11 -19.37
CA VAL A 605 28.31 46.79 -18.59
C VAL A 605 27.09 46.62 -19.50
N LEU A 606 26.44 45.46 -19.39
CA LEU A 606 25.20 45.17 -20.13
C LEU A 606 23.97 45.73 -19.42
N ILE A 607 23.19 46.52 -20.15
CA ILE A 607 21.87 47.03 -19.77
C ILE A 607 20.81 46.13 -20.41
N TYR A 608 20.07 45.39 -19.59
CA TYR A 608 19.06 44.42 -20.04
C TYR A 608 17.67 45.06 -20.08
N GLN A 609 16.94 45.00 -21.20
CA GLN A 609 15.51 45.35 -21.20
C GLN A 609 14.70 44.32 -20.40
N ASN A 610 14.98 43.03 -20.60
CA ASN A 610 14.43 41.92 -19.82
C ASN A 610 15.55 41.23 -19.01
N ILE A 611 15.38 41.14 -17.69
CA ILE A 611 16.42 40.61 -16.79
C ILE A 611 16.76 39.15 -17.13
N GLY A 612 18.02 38.92 -17.50
CA GLY A 612 18.55 37.59 -17.87
C GLY A 612 18.49 37.27 -19.37
N ASP A 613 17.70 38.02 -20.14
CA ASP A 613 17.62 37.91 -21.59
C ASP A 613 18.76 38.70 -22.23
N LYS A 614 19.81 37.97 -22.63
CA LYS A 614 20.98 38.54 -23.33
C LYS A 614 20.65 39.10 -24.72
N SER A 615 19.59 38.64 -25.37
CA SER A 615 19.20 39.18 -26.69
C SER A 615 18.60 40.58 -26.58
N SER A 616 18.05 40.91 -25.41
CA SER A 616 17.51 42.23 -25.06
C SER A 616 18.53 43.20 -24.44
N ALA A 617 19.82 42.87 -24.48
CA ALA A 617 20.86 43.63 -23.80
C ALA A 617 21.63 44.57 -24.73
N ILE A 618 21.82 45.82 -24.28
CA ILE A 618 22.66 46.84 -24.94
C ILE A 618 23.92 47.12 -24.10
N ASN A 619 24.94 47.70 -24.73
CA ASN A 619 26.16 48.18 -24.07
C ASN A 619 25.87 49.51 -23.32
N ALA A 620 26.72 49.89 -22.36
CA ALA A 620 26.54 51.08 -21.53
C ALA A 620 27.36 52.31 -21.97
N GLU A 621 28.09 52.25 -23.08
CA GLU A 621 28.97 53.34 -23.58
C GLU A 621 28.27 54.71 -23.66
N GLU A 622 27.08 54.80 -24.27
CA GLU A 622 26.26 56.02 -24.35
C GLU A 622 25.68 56.48 -22.99
N TYR A 623 25.82 55.67 -21.94
CA TYR A 623 25.29 55.90 -20.59
C TYR A 623 26.40 56.04 -19.54
N MET A 624 27.64 56.31 -19.97
CA MET A 624 28.75 56.63 -19.08
C MET A 624 28.69 58.07 -18.57
N ASN A 625 29.44 58.38 -17.51
CA ASN A 625 29.68 59.73 -16.99
C ASN A 625 28.43 60.54 -16.55
N ALA A 626 27.26 59.91 -16.48
CA ALA A 626 26.01 60.48 -15.99
C ALA A 626 25.44 59.69 -14.79
N VAL A 627 24.74 60.38 -13.89
CA VAL A 627 24.03 59.75 -12.77
C VAL A 627 22.59 59.42 -13.14
N TYR A 628 22.13 58.25 -12.72
CA TYR A 628 20.77 57.76 -12.97
C TYR A 628 20.01 57.52 -11.66
N TYR A 629 18.69 57.73 -11.72
CA TYR A 629 17.78 57.37 -10.65
C TYR A 629 17.49 55.88 -10.66
N ILE A 630 17.61 55.26 -9.49
CA ILE A 630 17.26 53.87 -9.26
C ILE A 630 16.08 53.85 -8.30
N LYS A 631 14.87 53.70 -8.85
CA LYS A 631 13.60 53.66 -8.08
C LYS A 631 12.99 52.25 -7.95
N LYS A 632 13.56 51.27 -8.64
CA LYS A 632 13.12 49.87 -8.61
C LYS A 632 14.33 48.94 -8.63
N GLN A 633 14.24 47.86 -7.86
CA GLN A 633 15.22 46.78 -7.84
C GLN A 633 14.51 45.44 -8.07
N ALA A 634 15.24 44.47 -8.59
CA ALA A 634 14.75 43.10 -8.76
C ALA A 634 15.82 42.10 -8.35
N LYS A 635 15.40 40.95 -7.81
CA LYS A 635 16.28 39.82 -7.51
C LYS A 635 15.82 38.62 -8.33
N LEU A 636 16.74 38.06 -9.11
CA LEU A 636 16.56 36.86 -9.93
C LEU A 636 17.79 35.96 -9.75
N ASP A 637 17.56 34.69 -9.43
CA ASP A 637 18.59 33.68 -9.13
C ASP A 637 19.73 34.19 -8.24
N ASN A 638 19.35 34.78 -7.11
CA ASN A 638 20.21 35.49 -6.16
C ASN A 638 20.96 36.75 -6.63
N GLN A 639 21.08 37.02 -7.93
CA GLN A 639 21.61 38.29 -8.45
C GLN A 639 20.58 39.42 -8.28
N THR A 640 21.03 40.55 -7.73
CA THR A 640 20.24 41.80 -7.67
C THR A 640 20.51 42.66 -8.91
N TYR A 641 19.46 43.26 -9.44
CA TYR A 641 19.46 44.19 -10.57
C TYR A 641 18.77 45.49 -10.16
N TYR A 642 19.23 46.61 -10.71
CA TYR A 642 18.68 47.95 -10.54
C TYR A 642 18.15 48.47 -11.87
N LEU A 643 16.95 49.05 -11.84
CA LEU A 643 16.35 49.72 -13.00
C LEU A 643 16.92 51.14 -13.07
N LEU A 644 17.70 51.43 -14.11
CA LEU A 644 18.22 52.77 -14.39
C LEU A 644 17.14 53.64 -15.04
N SER A 645 17.07 54.89 -14.62
CA SER A 645 16.18 55.90 -15.20
C SER A 645 16.80 57.29 -15.16
N GLU A 646 16.57 58.07 -16.21
CA GLU A 646 16.96 59.49 -16.30
C GLU A 646 16.10 60.38 -15.39
N GLN A 647 14.88 59.92 -15.06
CA GLN A 647 13.89 60.63 -14.27
C GLN A 647 13.73 59.96 -12.90
N PRO A 648 13.22 60.65 -11.86
CA PRO A 648 12.99 60.07 -10.53
C PRO A 648 11.78 59.10 -10.48
N SER A 649 11.65 58.23 -11.48
CA SER A 649 10.55 57.31 -11.75
C SER A 649 11.04 55.86 -11.88
N SER A 650 10.10 54.90 -11.91
CA SER A 650 10.33 53.51 -12.29
C SER A 650 9.52 53.10 -13.54
N LYS A 651 9.03 54.11 -14.28
CA LYS A 651 8.16 53.97 -15.46
C LYS A 651 8.51 54.92 -16.60
N ASN A 652 8.93 56.15 -16.29
CA ASN A 652 9.19 57.22 -17.27
C ASN A 652 10.69 57.42 -17.41
N GLY A 653 11.21 57.63 -18.62
CA GLY A 653 12.66 57.77 -18.86
C GLY A 653 13.45 56.56 -18.34
N VAL A 654 12.94 55.35 -18.54
CA VAL A 654 13.56 54.09 -18.11
C VAL A 654 14.51 53.63 -19.20
N ILE A 655 15.76 53.33 -18.82
CA ILE A 655 16.81 52.90 -19.75
C ILE A 655 16.89 51.37 -19.80
N GLY A 656 16.85 50.71 -18.63
CA GLY A 656 16.87 49.25 -18.51
C GLY A 656 17.46 48.78 -17.19
N TRP A 657 17.63 47.46 -17.05
CA TRP A 657 18.12 46.81 -15.84
C TRP A 657 19.62 46.52 -15.91
N VAL A 658 20.38 46.94 -14.90
CA VAL A 658 21.81 46.62 -14.76
C VAL A 658 22.04 45.82 -13.47
N LYS A 659 23.03 44.93 -13.44
CA LYS A 659 23.37 44.17 -12.22
C LYS A 659 23.89 45.13 -11.16
N ALA A 660 23.43 44.99 -9.92
CA ALA A 660 23.78 45.89 -8.82
C ALA A 660 25.29 45.97 -8.49
N LYS A 661 26.08 44.98 -8.91
CA LYS A 661 27.56 44.95 -8.77
C LYS A 661 28.31 45.71 -9.86
N ASP A 662 27.64 46.00 -10.98
CA ASP A 662 28.22 46.65 -12.17
C ASP A 662 27.94 48.17 -12.16
N LEU A 663 27.41 48.68 -11.03
CA LEU A 663 27.08 50.06 -10.74
C LEU A 663 27.76 50.54 -9.45
N SER A 664 28.07 51.83 -9.37
CA SER A 664 28.42 52.52 -8.12
C SER A 664 27.17 53.25 -7.63
N THR A 665 26.60 52.85 -6.49
CA THR A 665 25.29 53.33 -6.04
C THR A 665 25.28 53.94 -4.65
N HIS A 666 24.45 54.97 -4.45
CA HIS A 666 24.27 55.67 -3.18
C HIS A 666 22.78 55.85 -2.86
N VAL A 667 22.40 55.63 -1.59
CA VAL A 667 21.03 55.85 -1.11
C VAL A 667 20.66 57.33 -1.25
N HIS A 668 19.53 57.59 -1.91
CA HIS A 668 19.03 58.93 -2.21
C HIS A 668 17.71 59.16 -1.47
N LYS A 669 17.68 60.19 -0.61
CA LYS A 669 16.50 60.66 0.13
C LYS A 669 16.27 62.16 -0.10
N GLY A 670 15.01 62.58 -0.17
CA GLY A 670 14.65 63.98 0.06
C GLY A 670 14.80 64.32 1.55
N VAL A 671 15.28 65.52 1.87
CA VAL A 671 15.49 66.01 3.25
C VAL A 671 14.48 67.11 3.57
N ASP A 672 14.37 68.14 2.74
CA ASP A 672 13.34 69.17 2.85
C ASP A 672 13.00 69.82 1.50
N THR A 673 11.91 70.58 1.47
CA THR A 673 11.54 71.52 0.39
C THR A 673 11.47 72.96 0.93
N LYS A 674 12.33 73.30 1.90
CA LYS A 674 12.31 74.61 2.56
C LYS A 674 13.12 75.61 1.75
N SER A 675 12.46 76.65 1.25
CA SER A 675 13.14 77.75 0.54
C SER A 675 14.20 78.41 1.43
N LYS A 676 15.42 78.57 0.91
CA LYS A 676 16.56 79.18 1.63
C LYS A 676 17.54 79.79 0.63
N THR A 677 18.09 80.97 0.92
CA THR A 677 19.13 81.58 0.08
C THR A 677 20.50 81.21 0.62
N LEU A 678 21.33 80.56 -0.21
CA LEU A 678 22.74 80.29 0.07
C LEU A 678 23.60 81.08 -0.93
N HIS A 679 24.89 81.23 -0.65
CA HIS A 679 25.83 81.94 -1.51
C HIS A 679 26.96 81.00 -1.97
N ILE A 680 27.35 81.10 -3.25
CA ILE A 680 28.39 80.26 -3.86
C ILE A 680 29.79 80.63 -3.33
N LYS A 681 30.62 79.64 -2.97
CA LYS A 681 31.98 79.86 -2.44
C LYS A 681 33.06 80.12 -3.49
N GLY A 682 32.78 79.93 -4.78
CA GLY A 682 33.79 79.99 -5.85
C GLY A 682 34.59 78.70 -6.05
N THR A 683 34.07 77.55 -5.60
CA THR A 683 34.72 76.24 -5.70
C THR A 683 33.72 75.14 -6.03
N GLY A 684 34.15 74.08 -6.71
CA GLY A 684 33.31 72.92 -7.07
C GLY A 684 32.52 73.09 -8.38
N LYS A 685 31.61 72.14 -8.62
CA LYS A 685 30.75 72.04 -9.82
C LYS A 685 29.27 72.07 -9.43
N ALA A 686 28.42 72.50 -10.35
CA ALA A 686 26.96 72.47 -10.26
C ALA A 686 26.38 71.58 -11.36
N TYR A 687 25.36 70.78 -11.03
CA TYR A 687 24.89 69.69 -11.88
C TYR A 687 23.37 69.68 -12.09
N THR A 688 22.88 69.03 -13.15
CA THR A 688 21.44 68.81 -13.43
C THR A 688 20.78 67.85 -12.43
N LYS A 689 21.58 66.98 -11.79
CA LYS A 689 21.17 65.99 -10.79
C LYS A 689 22.13 66.01 -9.58
N ALA A 690 21.66 65.67 -8.39
CA ALA A 690 22.54 65.50 -7.22
C ALA A 690 23.55 64.37 -7.49
N TRP A 691 24.83 64.53 -7.10
CA TRP A 691 25.90 63.56 -7.41
C TRP A 691 26.03 63.24 -8.90
N GLY A 692 25.76 64.24 -9.76
CA GLY A 692 25.98 64.16 -11.19
C GLY A 692 27.43 63.90 -11.57
N GLY A 693 27.62 63.29 -12.75
CA GLY A 693 28.92 63.16 -13.41
C GLY A 693 29.16 64.31 -14.39
N ASP A 694 30.12 64.15 -15.30
CA ASP A 694 30.49 65.23 -16.21
C ASP A 694 29.43 65.50 -17.30
N GLU A 695 28.61 64.50 -17.68
CA GLU A 695 27.43 64.70 -18.55
C GLU A 695 26.24 65.37 -17.82
N ASP A 696 26.28 65.43 -16.48
CA ASP A 696 25.32 66.19 -15.69
C ASP A 696 25.78 67.64 -15.42
N LEU A 697 26.95 68.06 -15.92
CA LEU A 697 27.58 69.34 -15.56
C LEU A 697 26.82 70.54 -16.16
N VAL A 698 26.52 71.53 -15.31
CA VAL A 698 25.90 72.81 -15.72
C VAL A 698 26.88 73.98 -15.58
N TYR A 699 27.55 74.11 -14.43
CA TYR A 699 28.49 75.21 -14.18
C TYR A 699 29.74 74.78 -13.41
N ASN A 700 30.86 75.43 -13.71
CA ASN A 700 32.04 75.48 -12.83
C ASN A 700 31.87 76.67 -11.86
N LEU A 701 31.82 76.41 -10.55
CA LEU A 701 31.37 77.42 -9.58
C LEU A 701 32.36 78.55 -9.31
N SER A 702 33.58 78.50 -9.86
CA SER A 702 34.57 79.59 -9.78
C SER A 702 34.06 80.91 -10.35
N GLU A 703 33.28 80.86 -11.44
CA GLU A 703 32.75 82.04 -12.15
C GLU A 703 31.47 82.61 -11.51
N HIS A 704 30.90 81.88 -10.54
CA HIS A 704 29.67 82.24 -9.85
C HIS A 704 29.91 82.62 -8.38
N ALA A 705 31.17 82.85 -7.98
CA ALA A 705 31.56 83.19 -6.61
C ALA A 705 30.74 84.37 -6.05
N GLY A 706 30.25 84.24 -4.82
CA GLY A 706 29.44 85.26 -4.14
C GLY A 706 27.98 85.37 -4.61
N LYS A 707 27.58 84.76 -5.74
CA LYS A 707 26.19 84.80 -6.24
C LYS A 707 25.23 84.03 -5.33
N GLU A 708 23.95 84.40 -5.40
CA GLU A 708 22.86 83.70 -4.70
C GLU A 708 22.45 82.39 -5.39
N LEU A 709 22.38 81.30 -4.62
CA LEU A 709 21.64 80.09 -4.94
C LEU A 709 20.29 80.14 -4.21
N LYS A 710 19.20 80.21 -4.97
CA LYS A 710 17.82 80.20 -4.45
C LYS A 710 17.35 78.75 -4.31
N VAL A 711 17.74 78.11 -3.20
CA VAL A 711 17.45 76.70 -2.90
C VAL A 711 15.95 76.52 -2.64
N ASN A 712 15.36 75.50 -3.27
CA ASN A 712 13.95 75.11 -3.10
C ASN A 712 13.78 73.63 -2.68
N LYS A 713 14.86 72.84 -2.66
CA LYS A 713 14.86 71.46 -2.17
C LYS A 713 16.23 71.06 -1.63
N THR A 714 16.24 70.28 -0.57
CA THR A 714 17.44 69.66 0.01
C THR A 714 17.32 68.14 -0.11
N GLU A 715 18.38 67.49 -0.56
CA GLU A 715 18.47 66.04 -0.73
C GLU A 715 19.75 65.50 -0.09
N SER A 716 19.77 64.21 0.24
CA SER A 716 20.96 63.50 0.71
C SER A 716 21.27 62.33 -0.22
N VAL A 717 22.52 62.24 -0.67
CA VAL A 717 23.06 61.14 -1.48
C VAL A 717 24.19 60.49 -0.70
N GLY A 718 23.96 59.26 -0.22
CA GLY A 718 24.87 58.60 0.72
C GLY A 718 24.94 59.37 2.05
N LYS A 719 26.11 59.94 2.36
CA LYS A 719 26.34 60.82 3.52
C LYS A 719 26.33 62.32 3.15
N ASN A 720 26.23 62.65 1.86
CA ASN A 720 26.47 63.98 1.33
C ASN A 720 25.16 64.76 1.15
N THR A 721 25.14 66.03 1.54
CA THR A 721 23.97 66.91 1.40
C THR A 721 24.07 67.72 0.11
N TRP A 722 22.99 67.74 -0.65
CA TRP A 722 22.87 68.47 -1.92
C TRP A 722 21.70 69.44 -1.86
N TYR A 723 21.93 70.64 -2.38
CA TYR A 723 20.91 71.68 -2.48
C TYR A 723 20.52 71.87 -3.94
N ARG A 724 19.22 71.71 -4.23
CA ARG A 724 18.64 72.07 -5.51
C ARG A 724 18.08 73.48 -5.42
N GLY A 725 18.49 74.34 -6.34
CA GLY A 725 18.01 75.72 -6.41
C GLY A 725 18.15 76.30 -7.80
N TYR A 726 17.89 77.60 -7.89
CA TYR A 726 18.16 78.37 -9.10
C TYR A 726 19.42 79.22 -8.92
N LEU A 727 20.33 79.17 -9.89
CA LEU A 727 21.55 79.98 -9.99
C LEU A 727 21.59 80.58 -11.41
N ASP A 728 21.68 81.90 -11.50
CA ASP A 728 21.65 82.68 -12.78
C ASP A 728 20.46 82.40 -13.72
N GLY A 729 19.43 81.67 -13.26
CA GLY A 729 18.24 81.31 -14.01
C GLY A 729 18.04 79.79 -14.11
N GLU A 730 19.12 79.01 -14.12
CA GLU A 730 19.09 77.56 -14.30
C GLU A 730 18.87 76.78 -13.01
N GLN A 731 18.18 75.63 -13.13
CA GLN A 731 17.96 74.73 -11.99
C GLN A 731 19.16 73.80 -11.81
N VAL A 732 19.87 73.96 -10.70
CA VAL A 732 21.10 73.22 -10.40
C VAL A 732 21.08 72.55 -9.03
N PHE A 733 21.79 71.44 -8.94
CA PHE A 733 22.18 70.76 -7.71
C PHE A 733 23.63 71.08 -7.37
N ILE A 734 23.86 71.59 -6.16
CA ILE A 734 25.19 71.95 -5.65
C ILE A 734 25.42 71.26 -4.30
N HIS A 735 26.60 70.66 -4.14
CA HIS A 735 26.98 69.99 -2.89
C HIS A 735 27.20 71.00 -1.75
N SER A 736 26.80 70.64 -0.52
CA SER A 736 26.78 71.57 0.62
C SER A 736 28.14 72.15 1.01
N SER A 737 29.26 71.55 0.59
CA SER A 737 30.60 72.12 0.82
C SER A 737 30.87 73.41 0.06
N TYR A 738 30.21 73.62 -1.08
CA TYR A 738 30.48 74.69 -2.05
C TYR A 738 29.61 75.95 -1.87
N VAL A 739 28.78 75.95 -0.82
CA VAL A 739 27.86 77.05 -0.49
C VAL A 739 27.99 77.44 0.98
N ALA A 740 27.68 78.70 1.28
CA ALA A 740 27.66 79.24 2.64
C ALA A 740 26.40 80.08 2.89
N VAL A 741 26.06 80.26 4.17
CA VAL A 741 25.09 81.28 4.59
C VAL A 741 25.85 82.60 4.73
N LYS A 742 25.37 83.65 4.04
CA LYS A 742 25.81 85.04 4.26
C LYS A 742 24.97 85.65 5.37
N THR A 743 25.60 86.23 6.38
CA THR A 743 24.91 86.94 7.46
C THR A 743 25.41 88.37 7.56
N GLU A 744 24.56 89.35 7.30
CA GLU A 744 24.91 90.78 7.36
C GLU A 744 24.48 91.37 8.71
N SER A 745 25.27 92.30 9.26
CA SER A 745 24.92 93.03 10.48
C SER A 745 25.45 94.46 10.47
N GLY A 746 24.74 95.35 11.17
CA GLY A 746 25.24 96.69 11.46
C GLY A 746 26.44 96.63 12.41
N THR A 747 27.38 97.55 12.23
CA THR A 747 28.54 97.70 13.12
C THR A 747 28.93 99.17 13.22
N SER A 748 29.86 99.51 14.10
CA SER A 748 30.40 100.87 14.15
C SER A 748 31.86 100.83 14.55
N LYS A 749 32.72 100.87 13.53
CA LYS A 749 34.18 100.87 13.65
C LYS A 749 34.77 101.94 12.76
N LEU A 750 36.00 102.33 13.08
CA LEU A 750 36.94 102.91 12.12
C LEU A 750 38.00 101.86 11.78
N GLY A 751 38.58 101.94 10.58
CA GLY A 751 39.63 101.02 10.16
C GLY A 751 40.64 101.63 9.19
N HIS A 752 41.90 101.22 9.35
CA HIS A 752 43.00 101.41 8.40
C HIS A 752 43.30 100.10 7.68
N ILE A 753 43.67 100.16 6.41
CA ILE A 753 44.13 98.98 5.65
C ILE A 753 45.62 98.75 5.94
N LYS A 754 46.01 97.49 6.19
CA LYS A 754 47.38 97.16 6.64
C LYS A 754 48.44 97.20 5.54
N HIS A 755 48.13 96.70 4.35
CA HIS A 755 49.09 96.45 3.27
C HIS A 755 48.50 96.78 1.88
N SER A 756 49.35 97.00 0.87
CA SER A 756 48.96 97.47 -0.48
C SER A 756 48.39 96.37 -1.39
N ASP A 757 48.73 95.12 -1.11
CA ASP A 757 48.28 93.88 -1.77
C ASP A 757 46.88 93.43 -1.32
N VAL A 758 46.36 93.99 -0.22
CA VAL A 758 44.98 93.76 0.26
C VAL A 758 43.97 93.99 -0.87
N LEU A 759 43.03 93.05 -1.00
CA LEU A 759 41.98 93.08 -2.00
C LEU A 759 40.68 93.70 -1.45
N ILE A 760 40.18 94.70 -2.16
CA ILE A 760 38.87 95.31 -1.92
C ILE A 760 37.87 94.75 -2.93
N TYR A 761 36.91 93.97 -2.45
CA TYR A 761 35.90 93.28 -3.24
C TYR A 761 34.65 94.15 -3.42
N GLN A 762 34.05 94.19 -4.62
CA GLN A 762 32.65 94.66 -4.73
C GLN A 762 31.69 93.54 -4.29
N ASN A 763 31.85 92.35 -4.88
CA ASN A 763 31.15 91.13 -4.49
C ASN A 763 32.07 90.23 -3.67
N ILE A 764 31.64 89.80 -2.49
CA ILE A 764 32.49 89.04 -1.56
C ILE A 764 32.83 87.66 -2.13
N GLY A 765 34.12 87.33 -2.19
CA GLY A 765 34.65 86.08 -2.74
C GLY A 765 34.90 86.13 -4.25
N ASP A 766 34.26 87.05 -4.95
CA ASP A 766 34.44 87.28 -6.39
C ASP A 766 35.74 88.05 -6.64
N LYS A 767 36.78 87.30 -7.01
CA LYS A 767 38.11 87.87 -7.37
C LYS A 767 38.07 88.73 -8.63
N THR A 768 37.07 88.60 -9.51
CA THR A 768 37.00 89.39 -10.75
C THR A 768 36.58 90.83 -10.48
N THR A 769 35.83 91.08 -9.40
CA THR A 769 35.46 92.43 -8.92
C THR A 769 36.40 92.99 -7.85
N ALA A 770 37.53 92.34 -7.60
CA ALA A 770 38.50 92.77 -6.59
C ALA A 770 39.51 93.78 -7.16
N LYS A 771 39.76 94.87 -6.43
CA LYS A 771 40.80 95.88 -6.73
C LYS A 771 41.84 95.95 -5.60
N SER A 772 43.07 96.34 -5.93
CA SER A 772 44.12 96.59 -4.93
C SER A 772 43.76 97.75 -4.00
N ALA A 773 44.16 97.62 -2.73
CA ALA A 773 44.01 98.65 -1.72
C ALA A 773 45.03 99.81 -1.79
N ASN A 774 46.00 99.78 -2.72
CA ASN A 774 47.16 100.69 -2.69
C ASN A 774 46.79 102.19 -2.66
N GLU A 775 45.80 102.63 -3.44
CA GLU A 775 45.34 104.04 -3.43
C GLU A 775 44.67 104.44 -2.09
N TYR A 776 44.19 103.46 -1.30
CA TYR A 776 43.47 103.61 -0.05
C TYR A 776 44.35 103.49 1.22
N LEU A 777 45.65 103.24 1.09
CA LEU A 777 46.56 103.23 2.24
C LEU A 777 46.68 104.61 2.91
N ASN A 778 47.07 104.61 4.20
CA ASN A 778 47.35 105.80 5.02
C ASN A 778 46.13 106.74 5.24
N ALA A 779 44.91 106.22 5.10
CA ALA A 779 43.66 106.92 5.42
C ALA A 779 42.73 106.00 6.23
N VAL A 780 41.96 106.60 7.15
CA VAL A 780 40.97 105.90 7.96
C VAL A 780 39.61 105.87 7.26
N TYR A 781 38.92 104.73 7.35
CA TYR A 781 37.59 104.52 6.78
C TYR A 781 36.56 104.21 7.85
N TYR A 782 35.33 104.65 7.59
CA TYR A 782 34.18 104.26 8.40
C TYR A 782 33.75 102.85 8.00
N ILE A 783 33.51 102.02 9.01
CA ILE A 783 32.97 100.68 8.85
C ILE A 783 31.62 100.66 9.57
N LYS A 784 30.54 100.59 8.80
CA LYS A 784 29.15 100.64 9.30
C LYS A 784 28.34 99.37 9.03
N LYS A 785 28.84 98.50 8.16
CA LYS A 785 28.27 97.20 7.86
C LYS A 785 29.38 96.14 7.92
N GLN A 786 29.06 94.99 8.51
CA GLN A 786 29.92 93.81 8.51
C GLN A 786 29.11 92.62 7.99
N THR A 787 29.78 91.60 7.46
CA THR A 787 29.12 90.34 7.13
C THR A 787 30.04 89.16 7.37
N LYS A 788 29.45 88.05 7.80
CA LYS A 788 30.13 86.77 7.98
C LYS A 788 29.68 85.81 6.88
N LEU A 789 30.65 85.29 6.13
CA LEU A 789 30.49 84.33 5.03
C LEU A 789 31.55 83.24 5.19
N ASP A 790 31.13 81.97 5.23
CA ASP A 790 32.01 80.81 5.45
C ASP A 790 33.00 80.96 6.62
N ASN A 791 32.46 81.41 7.76
CA ASN A 791 33.19 81.85 8.96
C ASN A 791 34.09 83.09 8.84
N GLN A 792 34.54 83.51 7.66
CA GLN A 792 35.29 84.74 7.46
C GLN A 792 34.41 85.99 7.69
N ILE A 793 34.95 87.00 8.37
CA ILE A 793 34.30 88.30 8.54
C ILE A 793 34.88 89.30 7.52
N TYR A 794 33.97 90.05 6.89
CA TYR A 794 34.26 91.15 5.98
C TYR A 794 33.62 92.44 6.50
N TYR A 795 34.35 93.55 6.35
CA TYR A 795 33.93 94.89 6.70
C TYR A 795 33.71 95.74 5.44
N LEU A 796 32.58 96.42 5.37
CA LEU A 796 32.28 97.38 4.30
C LEU A 796 32.93 98.73 4.65
N ILE A 797 33.98 99.11 3.92
CA ILE A 797 34.71 100.36 4.13
C ILE A 797 34.11 101.50 3.31
N SER A 798 33.98 102.67 3.94
CA SER A 798 33.41 103.88 3.36
C SER A 798 34.21 105.13 3.70
N LYS A 799 34.24 106.10 2.76
CA LYS A 799 34.74 107.46 2.99
C LYS A 799 33.80 108.30 3.87
N GLN A 800 32.53 107.90 4.01
CA GLN A 800 31.49 108.58 4.80
C GLN A 800 30.96 107.68 5.93
N PRO A 801 30.37 108.22 7.02
CA PRO A 801 29.84 107.43 8.14
C PRO A 801 28.50 106.73 7.80
N SER A 802 28.43 105.99 6.68
CA SER A 802 27.25 105.32 6.14
C SER A 802 27.60 103.94 5.58
N SER A 803 26.64 103.02 5.63
CA SER A 803 26.67 101.69 4.99
C SER A 803 26.17 101.69 3.53
N GLU A 804 25.81 102.85 3.00
CA GLU A 804 25.20 103.02 1.66
C GLU A 804 25.90 104.10 0.84
N ARG A 805 26.37 105.18 1.47
CA ARG A 805 27.03 106.31 0.81
C ARG A 805 28.54 106.31 1.06
N GLY A 806 29.31 106.68 0.04
CA GLY A 806 30.77 106.78 0.10
C GLY A 806 31.53 105.44 0.08
N ILE A 807 30.84 104.35 -0.25
CA ILE A 807 31.36 102.98 -0.24
C ILE A 807 32.56 102.82 -1.18
N ILE A 808 33.56 102.03 -0.74
CA ILE A 808 34.73 101.67 -1.52
C ILE A 808 34.68 100.18 -1.94
N GLY A 809 34.19 99.33 -1.02
CA GLY A 809 33.98 97.90 -1.18
C GLY A 809 34.11 97.16 0.16
N TRP A 810 34.12 95.83 0.11
CA TRP A 810 34.34 94.93 1.24
C TRP A 810 35.81 94.52 1.34
N VAL A 811 36.34 94.47 2.56
CA VAL A 811 37.70 94.01 2.90
C VAL A 811 37.60 93.01 4.05
N ARG A 812 38.52 92.06 4.18
CA ARG A 812 38.49 91.09 5.30
C ARG A 812 38.79 91.79 6.63
N GLU A 813 38.30 91.23 7.73
CA GLU A 813 38.70 91.68 9.08
C GLU A 813 40.21 91.57 9.31
N GLU A 814 40.83 90.47 8.87
CA GLU A 814 42.27 90.23 9.04
C GLU A 814 43.17 91.24 8.31
N ASP A 815 42.69 91.82 7.21
CA ASP A 815 43.41 92.82 6.39
C ASP A 815 43.34 94.25 6.96
N LEU A 816 42.48 94.47 7.96
CA LEU A 816 42.17 95.77 8.55
C LEU A 816 42.65 95.88 10.00
N SER A 817 43.27 97.01 10.33
CA SER A 817 43.44 97.44 11.72
C SER A 817 42.21 98.23 12.11
N THR A 818 41.35 97.69 12.99
CA THR A 818 40.06 98.32 13.34
C THR A 818 39.90 98.66 14.82
N HIS A 819 39.14 99.72 15.08
CA HIS A 819 38.75 100.15 16.42
C HIS A 819 37.26 100.47 16.48
N ASN A 820 36.59 100.08 17.58
CA ASN A 820 35.18 100.40 17.79
C ASN A 820 34.99 101.94 17.87
N HIS A 821 33.94 102.45 17.24
CA HIS A 821 33.70 103.87 17.01
C HIS A 821 32.32 104.29 17.55
N LYS A 822 32.28 105.25 18.48
CA LYS A 822 31.05 105.69 19.14
C LYS A 822 30.98 107.22 19.23
N GLY A 823 29.84 107.81 18.87
CA GLY A 823 29.55 109.20 19.22
C GLY A 823 29.21 109.30 20.71
N VAL A 824 29.81 110.28 21.40
CA VAL A 824 29.61 110.52 22.84
C VAL A 824 28.59 111.63 23.05
N ASP A 825 28.79 112.80 22.44
CA ASP A 825 27.87 113.93 22.49
C ASP A 825 28.05 114.87 21.29
N THR A 826 27.10 115.79 21.12
CA THR A 826 27.15 116.93 20.19
C THR A 826 27.10 118.27 20.94
N LYS A 827 27.55 118.29 22.21
CA LYS A 827 27.54 119.52 23.00
C LYS A 827 28.65 120.45 22.50
N SER A 828 28.33 121.74 22.36
CA SER A 828 29.34 122.75 22.02
C SER A 828 30.35 122.86 23.17
N LYS A 829 31.64 122.82 22.84
CA LYS A 829 32.75 122.96 23.80
C LYS A 829 33.81 123.88 23.19
N ILE A 830 34.57 124.54 24.05
CA ILE A 830 35.72 125.35 23.66
C ILE A 830 36.94 124.72 24.32
N PHE A 831 37.97 124.48 23.53
CA PHE A 831 39.31 124.08 23.96
C PHE A 831 40.35 124.93 23.22
N HIS A 832 41.57 124.94 23.73
CA HIS A 832 42.74 125.50 23.06
C HIS A 832 43.75 124.40 22.73
N THR A 833 44.48 124.55 21.63
CA THR A 833 45.45 123.56 21.14
C THR A 833 46.84 123.77 21.76
N LYS A 834 47.44 122.69 22.29
CA LYS A 834 48.69 122.72 23.07
C LYS A 834 49.99 122.93 22.28
N GLY A 835 49.93 123.24 20.99
CA GLY A 835 51.14 123.30 20.15
C GLY A 835 51.80 121.94 19.91
N THR A 836 51.08 120.83 20.07
CA THR A 836 51.62 119.46 19.96
C THR A 836 50.61 118.52 19.30
N GLY A 837 51.11 117.53 18.55
CA GLY A 837 50.28 116.53 17.87
C GLY A 837 49.70 117.01 16.53
N GLU A 838 48.69 116.28 16.04
CA GLU A 838 48.13 116.45 14.70
C GLU A 838 46.60 116.59 14.74
N ALA A 839 46.05 117.28 13.73
CA ALA A 839 44.63 117.48 13.50
C ALA A 839 44.21 116.90 12.13
N TYR A 840 43.20 116.03 12.13
CA TYR A 840 42.80 115.25 10.95
C TYR A 840 41.37 115.57 10.49
N SER A 841 41.01 115.17 9.27
CA SER A 841 39.66 115.28 8.70
C SER A 841 38.68 114.24 9.25
N LYS A 842 39.19 113.18 9.89
CA LYS A 842 38.43 112.12 10.59
C LYS A 842 39.14 111.77 11.91
N ALA A 843 38.41 111.34 12.93
CA ALA A 843 39.03 110.80 14.15
C ALA A 843 39.94 109.61 13.83
N TRP A 844 41.10 109.49 14.48
CA TRP A 844 42.10 108.45 14.19
C TRP A 844 42.51 108.39 12.70
N GLY A 845 42.64 109.55 12.07
CA GLY A 845 43.12 109.70 10.70
C GLY A 845 44.55 109.22 10.50
N GLY A 846 44.91 108.95 9.25
CA GLY A 846 46.30 108.72 8.81
C GLY A 846 46.89 109.96 8.14
N SER A 847 48.07 109.84 7.54
CA SER A 847 48.72 110.99 6.87
C SER A 847 47.96 111.54 5.66
N LYS A 848 47.10 110.75 5.00
CA LYS A 848 46.16 111.25 3.97
C LYS A 848 44.90 111.91 4.56
N ASP A 849 44.66 111.81 5.87
CA ASP A 849 43.59 112.52 6.57
C ASP A 849 44.06 113.81 7.24
N LEU A 850 45.37 114.06 7.33
CA LEU A 850 45.96 115.21 8.01
C LEU A 850 45.45 116.54 7.45
N VAL A 851 45.18 117.51 8.34
CA VAL A 851 44.68 118.85 7.99
C VAL A 851 45.60 119.95 8.54
N TYR A 852 46.18 119.74 9.73
CA TYR A 852 47.21 120.58 10.33
C TYR A 852 48.14 119.74 11.22
N ASP A 853 49.45 120.01 11.17
CA ASP A 853 50.35 119.83 12.32
C ASP A 853 49.97 120.92 13.35
N LEU A 854 49.86 120.60 14.64
CA LEU A 854 49.38 121.54 15.66
C LEU A 854 50.48 122.44 16.25
N SER A 855 51.76 122.24 15.93
CA SER A 855 52.88 123.07 16.41
C SER A 855 52.71 124.55 16.05
N GLU A 856 52.32 124.86 14.81
CA GLU A 856 52.01 126.22 14.34
C GLU A 856 50.72 126.82 14.97
N TYR A 857 49.94 126.02 15.68
CA TYR A 857 48.60 126.37 16.19
C TYR A 857 48.54 126.33 17.73
N ALA A 858 49.64 126.60 18.43
CA ALA A 858 49.66 126.76 19.87
C ALA A 858 48.68 127.87 20.35
N GLY A 859 47.92 127.59 21.41
CA GLY A 859 46.93 128.50 22.01
C GLY A 859 45.67 128.76 21.15
N LYS A 860 45.57 128.18 19.95
CA LYS A 860 44.45 128.45 19.02
C LYS A 860 43.15 127.80 19.48
N LYS A 861 42.03 128.46 19.20
CA LYS A 861 40.71 128.12 19.76
C LYS A 861 39.93 127.12 18.88
N LEU A 862 39.79 125.89 19.36
CA LEU A 862 38.95 124.87 18.73
C LEU A 862 37.48 125.03 19.19
N LYS A 863 36.59 125.36 18.25
CA LYS A 863 35.13 125.33 18.49
C LYS A 863 34.58 123.92 18.24
N VAL A 864 34.52 123.10 19.28
CA VAL A 864 34.03 121.70 19.22
C VAL A 864 32.52 121.65 19.10
N ASN A 865 32.02 120.78 18.22
CA ASN A 865 30.59 120.53 18.02
C ASN A 865 30.20 119.03 18.06
N LYS A 866 31.17 118.13 18.25
CA LYS A 866 30.93 116.69 18.46
C LYS A 866 32.11 116.04 19.19
N THR A 867 31.79 115.15 20.13
CA THR A 867 32.73 114.32 20.88
C THR A 867 32.55 112.87 20.44
N GLU A 868 33.64 112.19 20.09
CA GLU A 868 33.62 110.80 19.60
C GLU A 868 34.71 109.97 20.29
N THR A 869 34.51 108.67 20.43
CA THR A 869 35.54 107.73 20.88
C THR A 869 35.92 106.73 19.79
N VAL A 870 37.22 106.44 19.70
CA VAL A 870 37.81 105.43 18.80
C VAL A 870 38.68 104.53 19.66
N GLY A 871 38.25 103.27 19.86
CA GLY A 871 38.85 102.39 20.86
C GLY A 871 38.64 102.97 22.27
N LYS A 872 39.73 103.25 22.99
CA LYS A 872 39.72 103.92 24.30
C LYS A 872 39.92 105.45 24.20
N ASN A 873 40.22 105.97 23.01
CA ASN A 873 40.73 107.32 22.80
C ASN A 873 39.58 108.30 22.51
N THR A 874 39.60 109.48 23.15
CA THR A 874 38.60 110.53 22.92
C THR A 874 39.08 111.51 21.86
N TRP A 875 38.20 111.82 20.90
CA TRP A 875 38.44 112.71 19.79
C TRP A 875 37.37 113.80 19.75
N TYR A 876 37.79 115.04 19.57
CA TYR A 876 36.89 116.18 19.47
C TYR A 876 36.87 116.71 18.05
N ARG A 877 35.67 116.75 17.46
CA ARG A 877 35.42 117.39 16.17
C ARG A 877 35.03 118.84 16.40
N GLY A 878 35.72 119.76 15.74
CA GLY A 878 35.42 121.18 15.79
C GLY A 878 35.87 121.93 14.55
N TYR A 879 35.83 123.25 14.62
CA TYR A 879 36.46 124.13 13.64
C TYR A 879 37.69 124.80 14.25
N LEU A 880 38.82 124.73 13.53
CA LEU A 880 40.09 125.38 13.82
C LEU A 880 40.50 126.16 12.56
N GLU A 881 40.75 127.46 12.69
CA GLU A 881 41.12 128.36 11.57
C GLU A 881 40.31 128.14 10.29
N GLY A 882 38.98 128.02 10.45
CA GLY A 882 38.01 127.85 9.37
C GLY A 882 37.78 126.40 8.89
N LYS A 883 38.74 125.48 9.05
CA LYS A 883 38.58 124.08 8.63
C LYS A 883 37.93 123.23 9.71
N GLN A 884 37.11 122.25 9.32
CA GLN A 884 36.60 121.23 10.25
C GLN A 884 37.68 120.17 10.49
N VAL A 885 38.03 119.94 11.76
CA VAL A 885 39.08 119.00 12.19
C VAL A 885 38.64 118.12 13.36
N PHE A 886 39.32 116.99 13.49
CA PHE A 886 39.32 116.10 14.64
C PHE A 886 40.68 116.15 15.32
N ILE A 887 40.69 116.45 16.62
CA ILE A 887 41.89 116.50 17.45
C ILE A 887 41.74 115.52 18.61
N HIS A 888 42.82 114.80 18.93
CA HIS A 888 42.85 113.86 20.04
C HIS A 888 42.88 114.61 21.38
N SER A 889 42.19 114.09 22.40
CA SER A 889 41.98 114.79 23.68
C SER A 889 43.26 115.13 24.45
N SER A 890 44.40 114.49 24.17
CA SER A 890 45.69 114.84 24.80
C SER A 890 46.19 116.24 24.39
N TYR A 891 45.94 116.64 23.15
CA TYR A 891 46.49 117.83 22.50
C TYR A 891 45.67 119.11 22.76
N LEU A 892 44.68 119.03 23.65
CA LEU A 892 43.75 120.09 23.99
C LEU A 892 43.74 120.37 25.51
N GLU A 893 43.41 121.62 25.85
CA GLU A 893 43.15 122.14 27.20
C GLU A 893 41.96 123.10 27.24
#